data_AF-A0A356TJR4-F1
#
_entry.id   AF-A0A356TJR4-F1
#
_cell.length_a   1.000
_cell.length_b   1.000
_cell.length_c   1.000
_cell.angle_alpha   90.00
_cell.angle_beta   90.00
_cell.angle_gamma   90.00
#
_symmetry.space_group_name_H-M   'P 1'
#
loop_
_entity.id
_entity.type
_entity.pdbx_description
1 polymer ?
#
loop_
_entity_poly.entity_id
_entity_poly.type
_entity_poly.pdbx_seq_one_letter_code
_entity_poly.pdbx_strand_id
1 'polypeptide(L)'
;MVGGPSNPGPRLRRWLAVAGSCAVACVLFREVWVEPEATGFGDYQEYHHLWEAGWVALTRFGELPLWNPHQCGGITQYGNPQTQVFHPLFFVSLLIGTTFALKLFLILHAAAGVLGGYLLARREEGLGVVASSMAAIAWAGSGYFAWHCGTGHANFIAFYLLPWLVWCWRRSTVDVRWAVGTGLVMSLVVFAGGVYAFPFFVLVLAHESLWSLGERQRRSNVLSAGLLAILITVLVGALRLLPILADLQHHPRLAPSPDAMTLGDLVTAMVWQDMRWPLEIVPGHRWLWVEYSAYVGWTVLLLGLLGLGLALRRRRRLRLVTGTLVFGMLTLGSFADWAPWSLVHELPIFDSLRVPSRFSVIFLFYFVLLAAHGLESIAAQARRAATERKLRGARWVGLATALALAGTACADVVATHLAVLDGKWRDPPIEGVRPLPHFLARVPGPTDWPGEDIHPTPAYFPRLNIGTGYCYSGMHYHGARGLWPGWREQVRVEPGDGVVYEEHISANTVSALVEVPRAGRAVFNRTWAPDWTATQGGVERTALDLMAVPLPPGMHRVELRYEPRTLPWGFAGTLLGALLAAWILRRRLRGGRRNAVLFFAGSAATLGGYFFLLDDIATEPTAPAYAVRASDWAERDLNEWYVPAHASDGRQGSEWHLPDPEVGWLELRAPEPTSMAWVRLLNARNAPHFDRGAERVRLTAIDGEAVVARAEVTLDPPGEEIAWRDVYLGAARASLLRIEVLSAYGLSGGLAEVEVVPAPVTYGPTTSVSASSPGAGEAARRAHDGRVDTVWRA
;
A
#
# COMPACT_ATOMS: atom_id res chain seq x y z
N MET A 1 -0.07 -59.04 20.18
CA MET A 1 -0.51 -58.37 18.94
C MET A 1 -0.77 -56.90 19.25
N VAL A 2 0.28 -56.08 19.20
CA VAL A 2 0.15 -54.63 19.37
C VAL A 2 -0.32 -54.06 18.04
N GLY A 3 -1.54 -53.54 18.00
CA GLY A 3 -2.11 -52.93 16.80
C GLY A 3 -1.20 -51.80 16.31
N GLY A 4 -0.65 -51.94 15.11
CA GLY A 4 0.14 -50.90 14.48
C GLY A 4 -0.68 -49.61 14.31
N PRO A 5 -0.04 -48.43 14.33
CA PRO A 5 -0.74 -47.15 14.25
C PRO A 5 -1.66 -47.12 13.03
N SER A 6 -2.97 -46.98 13.29
CA SER A 6 -3.97 -46.92 12.24
C SER A 6 -3.63 -45.81 11.25
N ASN A 7 -3.57 -46.15 9.96
CA ASN A 7 -3.24 -45.21 8.91
C ASN A 7 -4.28 -44.07 8.93
N PRO A 8 -3.88 -42.79 9.03
CA PRO A 8 -4.83 -41.69 9.17
C PRO A 8 -5.78 -41.65 7.98
N GLY A 9 -7.06 -41.39 8.24
CA GLY A 9 -8.09 -41.30 7.20
C GLY A 9 -7.79 -40.20 6.16
N PRO A 10 -8.38 -40.28 4.96
CA PRO A 10 -8.06 -39.37 3.85
C PRO A 10 -8.39 -37.90 4.13
N ARG A 11 -9.32 -37.60 5.06
CA ARG A 11 -9.60 -36.23 5.53
C ARG A 11 -8.47 -35.71 6.43
N LEU A 12 -8.04 -36.50 7.42
CA LEU A 12 -6.96 -36.13 8.33
C LEU A 12 -5.65 -35.87 7.57
N ARG A 13 -5.32 -36.69 6.56
CA ARG A 13 -4.14 -36.47 5.71
C ARG A 13 -4.15 -35.13 4.97
N ARG A 14 -5.32 -34.62 4.58
CA ARG A 14 -5.44 -33.31 3.92
C ARG A 14 -5.14 -32.19 4.91
N TRP A 15 -5.74 -32.25 6.09
CA TRP A 15 -5.50 -31.28 7.15
C TRP A 15 -4.04 -31.27 7.62
N LEU A 16 -3.41 -32.44 7.73
CA LEU A 16 -1.98 -32.53 8.04
C LEU A 16 -1.09 -31.88 6.97
N ALA A 17 -1.44 -32.01 5.69
CA ALA A 17 -0.70 -31.34 4.62
C ALA A 17 -0.87 -29.82 4.68
N VAL A 18 -2.08 -29.33 4.95
CA VAL A 18 -2.35 -27.90 5.12
C VAL A 18 -1.60 -27.36 6.34
N ALA A 19 -1.77 -27.97 7.51
CA ALA A 19 -1.10 -27.56 8.74
C ALA A 19 0.43 -27.61 8.62
N GLY A 20 0.97 -28.67 7.99
CA GLY A 20 2.40 -28.76 7.71
C GLY A 20 2.90 -27.67 6.76
N SER A 21 2.11 -27.28 5.75
CA SER A 21 2.47 -26.19 4.83
C SER A 21 2.47 -24.83 5.53
N CYS A 22 1.46 -24.57 6.37
CA CYS A 22 1.42 -23.37 7.21
C CYS A 22 2.59 -23.33 8.20
N ALA A 23 2.92 -24.45 8.84
CA ALA A 23 4.05 -24.54 9.76
C ALA A 23 5.38 -24.24 9.06
N VAL A 24 5.61 -24.81 7.88
CA VAL A 24 6.81 -24.49 7.07
C VAL A 24 6.85 -23.01 6.71
N ALA A 25 5.73 -22.43 6.26
CA ALA A 25 5.68 -21.01 5.91
C ALA A 25 5.97 -20.10 7.12
N CYS A 26 5.40 -20.39 8.29
CA CYS A 26 5.69 -19.66 9.52
C CYS A 26 7.16 -19.80 9.94
N VAL A 27 7.79 -20.95 9.70
CA VAL A 27 9.23 -21.13 9.94
C VAL A 27 10.04 -20.30 8.95
N LEU A 28 9.75 -20.37 7.64
CA LEU A 28 10.48 -19.60 6.63
C LEU A 28 10.41 -18.09 6.91
N PHE A 29 9.24 -17.60 7.29
CA PHE A 29 9.00 -16.20 7.63
C PHE A 29 9.00 -15.95 9.14
N ARG A 30 9.84 -16.66 9.92
CA ARG A 30 9.87 -16.49 11.39
C ARG A 30 10.13 -15.04 11.79
N GLU A 31 11.00 -14.34 11.07
CA GLU A 31 11.46 -12.99 11.43
C GLU A 31 10.30 -12.00 11.44
N VAL A 32 9.34 -12.22 10.55
CA VAL A 32 8.14 -11.41 10.41
C VAL A 32 7.31 -11.35 11.70
N TRP A 33 7.40 -12.39 12.54
CA TRP A 33 6.67 -12.50 13.81
C TRP A 33 7.45 -12.04 15.04
N VAL A 34 8.76 -11.81 14.92
CA VAL A 34 9.61 -11.46 16.08
C VAL A 34 9.19 -10.13 16.67
N GLU A 35 8.99 -9.13 15.80
CA GLU A 35 8.45 -7.82 16.16
C GLU A 35 7.16 -7.59 15.35
N PRO A 36 5.97 -7.94 15.88
CA PRO A 36 4.73 -7.93 15.11
C PRO A 36 4.37 -6.58 14.50
N GLU A 37 4.72 -5.49 15.17
CA GLU A 37 4.40 -4.10 14.78
C GLU A 37 5.46 -3.48 13.85
N ALA A 38 6.67 -4.03 13.80
CA ALA A 38 7.76 -3.49 13.00
C ALA A 38 7.50 -3.64 11.48
N THR A 39 7.95 -2.67 10.71
CA THR A 39 7.87 -2.68 9.25
C THR A 39 9.06 -3.43 8.64
N GLY A 40 8.92 -3.76 7.35
CA GLY A 40 9.99 -4.43 6.61
C GLY A 40 11.04 -3.45 6.07
N PHE A 41 12.27 -3.92 5.96
CA PHE A 41 13.41 -3.22 5.39
C PHE A 41 13.31 -3.03 3.86
N GLY A 42 13.96 -1.98 3.35
CA GLY A 42 14.17 -1.76 1.92
C GLY A 42 12.89 -1.41 1.17
N ASP A 43 12.60 -2.12 0.07
CA ASP A 43 11.44 -1.86 -0.78
C ASP A 43 10.10 -2.08 -0.04
N TYR A 44 10.10 -2.74 1.13
CA TYR A 44 8.90 -2.84 1.96
C TYR A 44 8.37 -1.48 2.39
N GLN A 45 9.21 -0.45 2.47
CA GLN A 45 8.77 0.91 2.75
C GLN A 45 7.84 1.44 1.63
N GLU A 46 8.09 1.08 0.36
CA GLU A 46 7.18 1.37 -0.77
C GLU A 46 5.87 0.58 -0.62
N TYR A 47 5.92 -0.72 -0.32
CA TYR A 47 4.71 -1.53 -0.23
C TYR A 47 3.86 -1.17 1.00
N HIS A 48 4.48 -0.89 2.15
CA HIS A 48 3.76 -0.33 3.30
C HIS A 48 3.12 1.01 2.95
N HIS A 49 3.83 1.90 2.25
CA HIS A 49 3.24 3.15 1.75
C HIS A 49 2.01 2.90 0.86
N LEU A 50 2.09 1.97 -0.09
CA LEU A 50 0.96 1.65 -0.97
C LEU A 50 -0.23 1.08 -0.19
N TRP A 51 0.03 0.21 0.79
CA TRP A 51 -1.01 -0.36 1.65
C TRP A 51 -1.63 0.70 2.57
N GLU A 52 -0.84 1.56 3.19
CA GLU A 52 -1.31 2.66 4.03
C GLU A 52 -2.08 3.70 3.22
N ALA A 53 -1.66 4.05 2.00
CA ALA A 53 -2.44 4.92 1.13
C ALA A 53 -3.82 4.34 0.83
N GLY A 54 -3.89 3.02 0.58
CA GLY A 54 -5.18 2.35 0.37
C GLY A 54 -6.02 2.27 1.64
N TRP A 55 -5.39 2.03 2.78
CA TRP A 55 -6.06 1.91 4.07
C TRP A 55 -6.62 3.26 4.52
N VAL A 56 -5.83 4.33 4.45
CA VAL A 56 -6.25 5.71 4.77
C VAL A 56 -7.38 6.17 3.86
N ALA A 57 -7.35 5.86 2.55
CA ALA A 57 -8.46 6.15 1.65
C ALA A 57 -9.78 5.56 2.17
N LEU A 58 -9.76 4.29 2.59
CA LEU A 58 -10.95 3.59 3.07
C LEU A 58 -11.39 4.01 4.48
N THR A 59 -10.46 4.15 5.43
CA THR A 59 -10.78 4.32 6.85
C THR A 59 -10.93 5.77 7.27
N ARG A 60 -10.16 6.69 6.67
CA ARG A 60 -10.22 8.13 7.00
C ARG A 60 -11.20 8.87 6.11
N PHE A 61 -11.21 8.56 4.82
CA PHE A 61 -11.96 9.32 3.82
C PHE A 61 -13.22 8.60 3.32
N GLY A 62 -13.38 7.29 3.58
CA GLY A 62 -14.51 6.52 3.05
C GLY A 62 -14.47 6.37 1.52
N GLU A 63 -13.29 6.52 0.91
CA GLU A 63 -13.08 6.54 -0.53
C GLU A 63 -12.41 5.24 -1.01
N LEU A 64 -12.74 4.80 -2.23
CA LEU A 64 -12.00 3.71 -2.87
C LEU A 64 -10.53 4.13 -3.09
N PRO A 65 -9.55 3.22 -3.00
CA PRO A 65 -8.14 3.57 -3.12
C PRO A 65 -7.72 3.77 -4.58
N LEU A 66 -8.21 4.83 -5.23
CA LEU A 66 -8.02 5.07 -6.67
C LEU A 66 -6.84 5.98 -6.98
N TRP A 67 -6.62 7.01 -6.17
CA TRP A 67 -5.51 7.94 -6.27
C TRP A 67 -4.62 7.86 -5.02
N ASN A 68 -3.31 7.93 -5.21
CA ASN A 68 -2.34 8.00 -4.12
C ASN A 68 -1.69 9.40 -4.14
N PRO A 69 -2.08 10.31 -3.23
CA PRO A 69 -1.50 11.65 -3.19
C PRO A 69 -0.15 11.73 -2.48
N HIS A 70 0.31 10.64 -1.90
CA HIS A 70 1.42 10.66 -0.95
C HIS A 70 2.80 10.50 -1.62
N GLN A 71 2.85 10.39 -2.95
CA GLN A 71 4.10 10.30 -3.72
C GLN A 71 3.93 10.91 -5.12
N CYS A 72 5.04 11.35 -5.74
CA CYS A 72 5.07 12.10 -7.00
C CYS A 72 4.07 13.26 -7.09
N GLY A 73 3.70 13.94 -5.99
CA GLY A 73 2.62 14.93 -5.98
C GLY A 73 1.23 14.36 -6.32
N GLY A 74 1.10 13.03 -6.38
CA GLY A 74 -0.10 12.30 -6.78
C GLY A 74 0.15 11.37 -7.96
N ILE A 75 -0.18 10.09 -7.80
CA ILE A 75 -0.22 9.09 -8.87
C ILE A 75 -1.51 8.27 -8.82
N THR A 76 -1.84 7.61 -9.93
CA THR A 76 -2.93 6.65 -9.95
C THR A 76 -2.57 5.42 -9.12
N GLN A 77 -3.28 5.20 -8.00
CA GLN A 77 -3.19 3.95 -7.24
C GLN A 77 -3.90 2.84 -8.00
N TYR A 78 -4.99 3.16 -8.69
CA TYR A 78 -5.80 2.21 -9.45
C TYR A 78 -5.08 1.64 -10.67
N GLY A 79 -4.33 2.50 -11.40
CA GLY A 79 -3.53 2.13 -12.57
C GLY A 79 -2.18 1.50 -12.23
N ASN A 80 -1.62 1.78 -11.04
CA ASN A 80 -0.29 1.29 -10.67
C ASN A 80 -0.21 -0.25 -10.76
N PRO A 81 0.67 -0.83 -11.59
CA PRO A 81 0.76 -2.29 -11.77
C PRO A 81 1.28 -3.05 -10.54
N GLN A 82 2.01 -2.39 -9.64
CA GLN A 82 2.60 -2.99 -8.45
C GLN A 82 1.65 -2.97 -7.23
N THR A 83 0.57 -2.17 -7.27
CA THR A 83 -0.31 -2.08 -6.09
C THR A 83 -1.02 -3.39 -5.78
N GLN A 84 -1.13 -3.66 -4.47
CA GLN A 84 -1.75 -4.85 -3.88
C GLN A 84 -3.07 -4.53 -3.16
N VAL A 85 -3.50 -3.25 -3.12
CA VAL A 85 -4.65 -2.78 -2.32
C VAL A 85 -6.01 -3.31 -2.80
N PHE A 86 -6.06 -3.95 -3.96
CA PHE A 86 -7.26 -4.62 -4.47
C PHE A 86 -7.22 -6.14 -4.28
N HIS A 87 -6.14 -6.68 -3.72
CA HIS A 87 -6.04 -8.09 -3.42
C HIS A 87 -7.03 -8.46 -2.31
N PRO A 88 -7.73 -9.62 -2.36
CA PRO A 88 -8.69 -9.98 -1.31
C PRO A 88 -8.13 -9.99 0.11
N LEU A 89 -6.86 -10.36 0.28
CA LEU A 89 -6.17 -10.33 1.57
C LEU A 89 -5.80 -8.92 2.05
N PHE A 90 -5.78 -7.90 1.20
CA PHE A 90 -5.56 -6.52 1.64
C PHE A 90 -6.67 -6.08 2.60
N PHE A 91 -7.93 -6.45 2.34
CA PHE A 91 -9.06 -6.06 3.19
C PHE A 91 -8.99 -6.61 4.62
N VAL A 92 -8.14 -7.60 4.87
CA VAL A 92 -7.84 -8.06 6.23
C VAL A 92 -7.16 -6.94 7.05
N SER A 93 -6.46 -6.01 6.41
CA SER A 93 -5.83 -4.84 7.07
C SER A 93 -6.82 -3.92 7.78
N LEU A 94 -8.09 -3.92 7.38
CA LEU A 94 -9.14 -3.15 8.07
C LEU A 94 -9.41 -3.68 9.48
N LEU A 95 -9.06 -4.93 9.77
CA LEU A 95 -9.29 -5.57 11.06
C LEU A 95 -8.05 -5.55 11.96
N ILE A 96 -6.86 -5.66 11.37
CA ILE A 96 -5.61 -5.94 12.11
C ILE A 96 -4.45 -5.01 11.76
N GLY A 97 -4.71 -3.89 11.07
CA GLY A 97 -3.68 -2.96 10.62
C GLY A 97 -2.97 -3.42 9.34
N THR A 98 -2.32 -2.49 8.63
CA THR A 98 -1.65 -2.80 7.37
C THR A 98 -0.39 -3.62 7.57
N THR A 99 0.37 -3.35 8.64
CA THR A 99 1.64 -4.04 8.90
C THR A 99 1.40 -5.52 9.10
N PHE A 100 0.55 -5.87 10.06
CA PHE A 100 0.25 -7.28 10.33
C PHE A 100 -0.43 -7.97 9.13
N ALA A 101 -1.30 -7.27 8.40
CA ALA A 101 -1.94 -7.85 7.23
C ALA A 101 -0.96 -8.12 6.06
N LEU A 102 0.04 -7.24 5.84
CA LEU A 102 1.10 -7.48 4.85
C LEU A 102 1.96 -8.69 5.25
N LYS A 103 2.29 -8.82 6.53
CA LYS A 103 3.00 -9.98 7.10
C LYS A 103 2.24 -11.28 6.87
N LEU A 104 0.94 -11.28 7.19
CA LEU A 104 0.05 -12.41 6.94
C LEU A 104 -0.05 -12.72 5.44
N PHE A 105 -0.08 -11.70 4.59
CA PHE A 105 -0.11 -11.84 3.13
C PHE A 105 1.11 -12.62 2.62
N LEU A 106 2.32 -12.33 3.09
CA LEU A 106 3.53 -13.08 2.73
C LEU A 106 3.42 -14.57 3.12
N ILE A 107 2.98 -14.82 4.35
CA ILE A 107 2.94 -16.17 4.92
C ILE A 107 1.88 -17.03 4.26
N LEU A 108 0.71 -16.48 3.98
CA LEU A 108 -0.35 -17.21 3.30
C LEU A 108 0.04 -17.59 1.86
N HIS A 109 0.76 -16.72 1.16
CA HIS A 109 1.29 -17.07 -0.16
C HIS A 109 2.39 -18.12 -0.09
N ALA A 110 3.33 -18.00 0.85
CA ALA A 110 4.36 -19.02 1.07
C ALA A 110 3.74 -20.39 1.42
N ALA A 111 2.73 -20.41 2.30
CA ALA A 111 1.98 -21.62 2.65
C ALA A 111 1.24 -22.20 1.44
N ALA A 112 0.65 -21.35 0.60
CA ALA A 112 0.05 -21.76 -0.66
C ALA A 112 1.10 -22.37 -1.59
N GLY A 113 2.29 -21.79 -1.72
CA GLY A 113 3.38 -22.31 -2.54
C GLY A 113 3.88 -23.67 -2.07
N VAL A 114 4.12 -23.85 -0.77
CA VAL A 114 4.52 -25.13 -0.19
C VAL A 114 3.44 -26.19 -0.42
N LEU A 115 2.17 -25.85 -0.15
CA LEU A 115 1.05 -26.79 -0.34
C LEU A 115 0.88 -27.16 -1.82
N GLY A 116 0.93 -26.18 -2.71
CA GLY A 116 0.81 -26.38 -4.15
C GLY A 116 1.95 -27.23 -4.70
N GLY A 117 3.19 -26.93 -4.31
CA GLY A 117 4.38 -27.69 -4.69
C GLY A 117 4.30 -29.14 -4.20
N TYR A 118 3.90 -29.35 -2.95
CA TYR A 118 3.70 -30.68 -2.38
C TYR A 118 2.62 -31.47 -3.12
N LEU A 119 1.46 -30.85 -3.37
CA LEU A 119 0.35 -31.51 -4.05
C LEU A 119 0.69 -31.84 -5.51
N LEU A 120 1.34 -30.93 -6.23
CA LEU A 120 1.81 -31.16 -7.59
C LEU A 120 2.79 -32.34 -7.63
N ALA A 121 3.80 -32.34 -6.76
CA ALA A 121 4.78 -33.43 -6.68
C ALA A 121 4.12 -34.79 -6.32
N ARG A 122 3.20 -34.80 -5.34
CA ARG A 122 2.51 -36.03 -4.92
C ARG A 122 1.52 -36.55 -5.94
N ARG A 123 0.75 -35.67 -6.58
CA ARG A 123 -0.45 -36.04 -7.34
C ARG A 123 -0.21 -36.07 -8.85
N GLU A 124 0.60 -35.16 -9.37
CA GLU A 124 0.90 -35.11 -10.81
C GLU A 124 2.21 -35.80 -11.14
N GLU A 125 3.25 -35.64 -10.31
CA GLU A 125 4.53 -36.31 -10.55
C GLU A 125 4.58 -37.73 -9.98
N GLY A 126 3.73 -38.05 -9.00
CA GLY A 126 3.63 -39.39 -8.39
C GLY A 126 4.76 -39.73 -7.42
N LEU A 127 5.47 -38.71 -6.92
CA LEU A 127 6.60 -38.83 -6.00
C LEU A 127 6.13 -39.21 -4.59
N GLY A 128 6.95 -39.89 -3.78
CA GLY A 128 6.64 -40.21 -2.38
C GLY A 128 6.55 -38.97 -1.46
N VAL A 129 6.17 -39.19 -0.19
CA VAL A 129 6.01 -38.08 0.78
C VAL A 129 7.31 -37.32 0.97
N VAL A 130 8.42 -38.02 1.22
CA VAL A 130 9.74 -37.41 1.46
C VAL A 130 10.20 -36.57 0.27
N ALA A 131 10.18 -37.14 -0.94
CA ALA A 131 10.59 -36.43 -2.15
C ALA A 131 9.68 -35.23 -2.46
N SER A 132 8.38 -35.34 -2.20
CA SER A 132 7.45 -34.23 -2.44
C SER A 132 7.58 -33.11 -1.42
N SER A 133 7.82 -33.45 -0.15
CA SER A 133 8.11 -32.46 0.89
C SER A 133 9.41 -31.73 0.59
N MET A 134 10.47 -32.46 0.19
CA MET A 134 11.73 -31.85 -0.22
C MET A 134 11.54 -30.90 -1.41
N ALA A 135 10.79 -31.33 -2.44
CA ALA A 135 10.54 -30.47 -3.61
C ALA A 135 9.84 -29.17 -3.23
N ALA A 136 8.81 -29.26 -2.39
CA ALA A 136 8.04 -28.12 -1.93
C ALA A 136 8.87 -27.15 -1.09
N ILE A 137 9.60 -27.66 -0.09
CA ILE A 137 10.39 -26.85 0.83
C ILE A 137 11.60 -26.24 0.13
N ALA A 138 12.34 -27.02 -0.68
CA ALA A 138 13.54 -26.54 -1.34
C ALA A 138 13.25 -25.42 -2.36
N TRP A 139 12.13 -25.51 -3.09
CA TRP A 139 11.73 -24.43 -4.00
C TRP A 139 11.17 -23.22 -3.26
N ALA A 140 10.24 -23.44 -2.32
CA ALA A 140 9.57 -22.34 -1.59
C ALA A 140 10.50 -21.58 -0.64
N GLY A 141 11.51 -22.26 -0.09
CA GLY A 141 12.54 -21.68 0.76
C GLY A 141 13.80 -21.24 0.02
N SER A 142 13.85 -21.39 -1.31
CA SER A 142 15.05 -21.07 -2.10
C SER A 142 15.55 -19.63 -1.89
N GLY A 143 16.82 -19.40 -2.21
CA GLY A 143 17.47 -18.10 -2.13
C GLY A 143 16.72 -17.01 -2.90
N TYR A 144 16.04 -17.36 -3.99
CA TYR A 144 15.18 -16.44 -4.73
C TYR A 144 14.13 -15.78 -3.82
N PHE A 145 13.32 -16.60 -3.13
CA PHE A 145 12.29 -16.08 -2.24
C PHE A 145 12.91 -15.43 -1.00
N ALA A 146 13.98 -16.00 -0.45
CA ALA A 146 14.66 -15.45 0.71
C ALA A 146 15.14 -14.01 0.44
N TRP A 147 15.76 -13.77 -0.71
CA TRP A 147 16.31 -12.49 -1.08
C TRP A 147 15.26 -11.49 -1.51
N HIS A 148 14.38 -11.84 -2.45
CA HIS A 148 13.33 -10.91 -2.89
C HIS A 148 12.36 -10.56 -1.76
N CYS A 149 11.91 -11.55 -0.96
CA CYS A 149 11.06 -11.26 0.18
C CYS A 149 11.84 -10.64 1.35
N GLY A 150 13.16 -10.80 1.41
CA GLY A 150 14.00 -10.16 2.42
C GLY A 150 14.20 -8.67 2.14
N THR A 151 14.45 -8.27 0.90
CA THR A 151 14.72 -6.86 0.53
C THR A 151 13.47 -6.06 0.20
N GLY A 152 12.28 -6.64 0.39
CA GLY A 152 11.02 -5.92 0.23
C GLY A 152 10.37 -5.94 -1.14
N HIS A 153 10.81 -6.82 -2.05
CA HIS A 153 10.14 -7.03 -3.34
C HIS A 153 8.80 -7.78 -3.17
N ALA A 154 7.83 -7.19 -2.47
CA ALA A 154 6.62 -7.85 -2.01
C ALA A 154 5.75 -8.39 -3.15
N ASN A 155 5.82 -7.82 -4.35
CA ASN A 155 5.13 -8.33 -5.53
C ASN A 155 5.66 -9.67 -6.06
N PHE A 156 6.87 -10.09 -5.68
CA PHE A 156 7.45 -11.38 -6.07
C PHE A 156 6.77 -12.54 -5.35
N ILE A 157 6.01 -12.26 -4.29
CA ILE A 157 5.22 -13.26 -3.58
C ILE A 157 4.23 -13.99 -4.50
N ALA A 158 3.80 -13.34 -5.60
CA ALA A 158 2.91 -13.94 -6.59
C ALA A 158 3.51 -15.19 -7.25
N PHE A 159 4.84 -15.33 -7.29
CA PHE A 159 5.50 -16.53 -7.83
C PHE A 159 5.18 -17.79 -7.02
N TYR A 160 4.83 -17.68 -5.73
CA TYR A 160 4.39 -18.84 -4.94
C TYR A 160 3.14 -19.53 -5.51
N LEU A 161 2.37 -18.87 -6.38
CA LEU A 161 1.20 -19.46 -7.03
C LEU A 161 1.55 -20.36 -8.23
N LEU A 162 2.81 -20.41 -8.66
CA LEU A 162 3.28 -21.21 -9.81
C LEU A 162 2.88 -22.70 -9.75
N PRO A 163 3.03 -23.41 -8.61
CA PRO A 163 2.66 -24.82 -8.56
C PRO A 163 1.15 -25.05 -8.77
N TRP A 164 0.32 -24.12 -8.28
CA TRP A 164 -1.13 -24.15 -8.48
C TRP A 164 -1.51 -23.87 -9.93
N LEU A 165 -0.81 -22.93 -10.57
CA LEU A 165 -1.00 -22.64 -11.99
C LEU A 165 -0.76 -23.90 -12.85
N VAL A 166 0.43 -24.50 -12.70
CA VAL A 166 0.83 -25.69 -13.45
C VAL A 166 -0.11 -26.85 -13.15
N TRP A 167 -0.51 -27.02 -11.89
CA TRP A 167 -1.44 -28.08 -11.52
C TRP A 167 -2.81 -27.90 -12.17
N CYS A 168 -3.42 -26.71 -12.05
CA CYS A 168 -4.71 -26.40 -12.66
C CYS A 168 -4.66 -26.53 -14.19
N TRP A 169 -3.59 -26.06 -14.82
CA TRP A 169 -3.41 -26.17 -16.28
C TRP A 169 -3.30 -27.62 -16.76
N ARG A 170 -2.47 -28.44 -16.11
CA ARG A 170 -2.36 -29.86 -16.45
C ARG A 170 -3.68 -30.61 -16.28
N ARG A 171 -4.54 -30.15 -15.36
CA ARG A 171 -5.89 -30.68 -15.19
C ARG A 171 -6.87 -30.15 -16.23
N SER A 172 -6.72 -28.91 -16.67
CA SER A 172 -7.58 -28.28 -17.68
C SER A 172 -7.46 -28.94 -19.05
N THR A 173 -6.27 -29.47 -19.38
CA THR A 173 -6.05 -30.23 -20.61
C THR A 173 -6.69 -31.63 -20.59
N VAL A 174 -7.15 -32.10 -19.42
CA VAL A 174 -7.96 -33.33 -19.29
C VAL A 174 -9.46 -33.00 -19.14
N ASP A 175 -9.78 -31.99 -18.34
CA ASP A 175 -11.13 -31.49 -18.10
C ASP A 175 -11.12 -29.96 -18.10
N VAL A 176 -11.62 -29.37 -19.19
CA VAL A 176 -11.64 -27.92 -19.47
C VAL A 176 -12.15 -27.07 -18.31
N ARG A 177 -13.03 -27.61 -17.44
CA ARG A 177 -13.56 -26.86 -16.30
C ARG A 177 -12.48 -26.42 -15.31
N TRP A 178 -11.33 -27.12 -15.27
CA TRP A 178 -10.19 -26.70 -14.47
C TRP A 178 -9.48 -25.46 -15.01
N ALA A 179 -9.75 -25.04 -16.26
CA ALA A 179 -9.26 -23.77 -16.79
C ALA A 179 -9.77 -22.57 -15.98
N VAL A 180 -10.92 -22.71 -15.30
CA VAL A 180 -11.37 -21.72 -14.30
C VAL A 180 -10.33 -21.55 -13.19
N GLY A 181 -9.77 -22.65 -12.68
CA GLY A 181 -8.70 -22.60 -11.69
C GLY A 181 -7.43 -21.94 -12.22
N THR A 182 -7.06 -22.20 -13.47
CA THR A 182 -5.94 -21.52 -14.13
C THR A 182 -6.19 -20.02 -14.23
N GLY A 183 -7.36 -19.61 -14.72
CA GLY A 183 -7.71 -18.20 -14.86
C GLY A 183 -7.79 -17.47 -13.52
N LEU A 184 -8.35 -18.09 -12.48
CA LEU A 184 -8.39 -17.52 -11.13
C LEU A 184 -7.00 -17.33 -10.53
N VAL A 185 -6.07 -18.27 -10.75
CA VAL A 185 -4.67 -18.12 -10.31
C VAL A 185 -4.00 -16.96 -11.06
N MET A 186 -4.17 -16.87 -12.37
CA MET A 186 -3.63 -15.75 -13.16
C MET A 186 -4.21 -14.41 -12.72
N SER A 187 -5.52 -14.32 -12.44
CA SER A 187 -6.12 -13.11 -11.88
C SER A 187 -5.51 -12.75 -10.52
N LEU A 188 -5.36 -13.73 -9.62
CA LEU A 188 -4.79 -13.50 -8.29
C LEU A 188 -3.34 -12.96 -8.37
N VAL A 189 -2.56 -13.42 -9.34
CA VAL A 189 -1.21 -12.88 -9.63
C VAL A 189 -1.27 -11.40 -10.00
N VAL A 190 -2.24 -10.98 -10.82
CA VAL A 190 -2.43 -9.54 -11.16
C VAL A 190 -2.82 -8.75 -9.92
N PHE A 191 -3.76 -9.26 -9.11
CA PHE A 191 -4.18 -8.62 -7.86
C PHE A 191 -3.03 -8.50 -6.85
N ALA A 192 -2.08 -9.43 -6.84
CA ALA A 192 -0.89 -9.41 -5.98
C ALA A 192 0.23 -8.47 -6.49
N GLY A 193 -0.04 -7.67 -7.52
CA GLY A 193 0.94 -6.76 -8.12
C GLY A 193 2.02 -7.47 -8.94
N GLY A 194 1.76 -8.69 -9.40
CA GLY A 194 2.72 -9.61 -10.01
C GLY A 194 3.21 -9.22 -11.40
N VAL A 195 3.86 -8.06 -11.53
CA VAL A 195 4.38 -7.49 -12.79
C VAL A 195 5.37 -8.41 -13.50
N TYR A 196 6.17 -9.20 -12.76
CA TYR A 196 7.05 -10.23 -13.33
C TYR A 196 6.36 -11.59 -13.41
N ALA A 197 5.64 -11.98 -12.36
CA ALA A 197 5.01 -13.30 -12.28
C ALA A 197 3.99 -13.54 -13.40
N PHE A 198 3.17 -12.54 -13.73
CA PHE A 198 2.15 -12.67 -14.77
C PHE A 198 2.72 -13.00 -16.16
N PRO A 199 3.62 -12.19 -16.76
CA PRO A 199 4.20 -12.51 -18.07
C PRO A 199 5.05 -13.79 -18.03
N PHE A 200 5.74 -14.07 -16.93
CA PHE A 200 6.51 -15.30 -16.76
C PHE A 200 5.62 -16.54 -16.77
N PHE A 201 4.44 -16.45 -16.14
CA PHE A 201 3.45 -17.52 -16.12
C PHE A 201 2.82 -17.76 -17.50
N VAL A 202 2.72 -16.75 -18.36
CA VAL A 202 2.33 -16.94 -19.76
C VAL A 202 3.33 -17.86 -20.48
N LEU A 203 4.64 -17.66 -20.28
CA LEU A 203 5.67 -18.53 -20.86
C LEU A 203 5.62 -19.96 -20.28
N VAL A 204 5.35 -20.10 -18.98
CA VAL A 204 5.13 -21.41 -18.35
C VAL A 204 3.92 -22.13 -18.95
N LEU A 205 2.80 -21.44 -19.14
CA LEU A 205 1.60 -21.99 -19.76
C LEU A 205 1.88 -22.38 -21.21
N ALA A 206 2.63 -21.58 -21.97
CA ALA A 206 3.03 -21.91 -23.33
C ALA A 206 3.86 -23.21 -23.36
N HIS A 207 4.88 -23.34 -22.50
CA HIS A 207 5.68 -24.55 -22.37
C HIS A 207 4.83 -25.79 -22.02
N GLU A 208 3.96 -25.68 -21.01
CA GLU A 208 3.09 -26.78 -20.60
C GLU A 208 2.01 -27.13 -21.67
N SER A 209 1.59 -26.15 -22.47
CA SER A 209 0.69 -26.34 -23.61
C SER A 209 1.34 -27.14 -24.72
N LEU A 210 2.57 -26.82 -25.11
CA LEU A 210 3.32 -27.54 -26.15
C LEU A 210 3.46 -29.03 -25.82
N TRP A 211 3.77 -29.35 -24.56
CA TRP A 211 3.81 -30.74 -24.10
C TRP A 211 2.43 -31.41 -24.12
N SER A 212 1.38 -30.69 -23.76
CA SER A 212 0.01 -31.22 -23.79
C SER A 212 -0.50 -31.46 -25.21
N LEU A 213 -0.04 -30.69 -26.20
CA LEU A 213 -0.37 -30.89 -27.62
C LEU A 213 0.26 -32.16 -28.19
N GLY A 214 1.44 -32.56 -27.69
CA GLY A 214 2.08 -33.82 -28.04
C GLY A 214 1.34 -35.07 -27.52
N GLU A 215 0.42 -34.91 -26.57
CA GLU A 215 -0.36 -36.00 -25.99
C GLU A 215 -1.75 -36.09 -26.64
N ARG A 216 -2.00 -37.17 -27.41
CA ARG A 216 -3.26 -37.37 -28.17
C ARG A 216 -4.53 -37.25 -27.33
N GLN A 217 -4.47 -37.63 -26.05
CA GLN A 217 -5.62 -37.56 -25.13
C GLN A 217 -5.90 -36.15 -24.60
N ARG A 218 -4.90 -35.25 -24.61
CA ARG A 218 -5.00 -33.90 -24.05
C ARG A 218 -5.16 -32.82 -25.12
N ARG A 219 -4.60 -33.05 -26.32
CA ARG A 219 -4.49 -32.03 -27.38
C ARG A 219 -5.82 -31.37 -27.76
N SER A 220 -6.94 -32.09 -27.72
CA SER A 220 -8.26 -31.56 -28.10
C SER A 220 -8.76 -30.47 -27.15
N ASN A 221 -8.30 -30.50 -25.89
CA ASN A 221 -8.76 -29.58 -24.87
C ASN A 221 -7.84 -28.38 -24.69
N VAL A 222 -6.61 -28.40 -25.22
CA VAL A 222 -5.60 -27.35 -25.00
C VAL A 222 -6.14 -25.98 -25.43
N LEU A 223 -6.70 -25.88 -26.64
CA LEU A 223 -7.25 -24.62 -27.15
C LEU A 223 -8.42 -24.13 -26.30
N SER A 224 -9.42 -24.97 -26.06
CA SER A 224 -10.60 -24.60 -25.26
C SER A 224 -10.25 -24.25 -23.82
N ALA A 225 -9.28 -24.94 -23.22
CA ALA A 225 -8.78 -24.64 -21.89
C ALA A 225 -8.01 -23.31 -21.86
N GLY A 226 -7.20 -23.04 -22.88
CA GLY A 226 -6.50 -21.77 -23.05
C GLY A 226 -7.47 -20.60 -23.16
N LEU A 227 -8.43 -20.69 -24.10
CA LEU A 227 -9.44 -19.66 -24.31
C LEU A 227 -10.29 -19.40 -23.05
N LEU A 228 -10.72 -20.46 -22.35
CA LEU A 228 -11.46 -20.31 -21.10
C LEU A 228 -10.60 -19.71 -19.99
N ALA A 229 -9.34 -20.11 -19.85
CA ALA A 229 -8.43 -19.53 -18.86
C ALA A 229 -8.19 -18.04 -19.13
N ILE A 230 -7.99 -17.65 -20.40
CA ILE A 230 -7.85 -16.24 -20.81
C ILE A 230 -9.13 -15.47 -20.48
N LEU A 231 -10.30 -15.99 -20.87
CA LEU A 231 -11.58 -15.36 -20.60
C LEU A 231 -11.80 -15.12 -19.09
N ILE A 232 -11.53 -16.13 -18.26
CA ILE A 232 -11.66 -16.00 -16.80
C ILE A 232 -10.62 -15.01 -16.26
N THR A 233 -9.38 -15.04 -16.75
CA THR A 233 -8.31 -14.12 -16.32
C THR A 233 -8.69 -12.67 -16.61
N VAL A 234 -9.16 -12.40 -17.83
CA VAL A 234 -9.56 -11.06 -18.30
C VAL A 234 -10.79 -10.57 -17.55
N LEU A 235 -11.83 -11.40 -17.41
CA LEU A 235 -13.06 -10.99 -16.72
C LEU A 235 -12.81 -10.79 -15.22
N VAL A 236 -12.33 -11.82 -14.51
CA VAL A 236 -12.10 -11.72 -13.05
C VAL A 236 -11.05 -10.67 -12.72
N GLY A 237 -9.98 -10.59 -13.54
CA GLY A 237 -8.93 -9.60 -13.39
C GLY A 237 -9.27 -8.21 -13.93
N ALA A 238 -10.45 -7.97 -14.51
CA ALA A 238 -10.80 -6.73 -15.20
C ALA A 238 -10.60 -5.48 -14.33
N LEU A 239 -10.98 -5.56 -13.04
CA LEU A 239 -10.80 -4.49 -12.07
C LEU A 239 -9.34 -4.00 -11.96
N ARG A 240 -8.35 -4.85 -12.27
CA ARG A 240 -6.92 -4.48 -12.26
C ARG A 240 -6.30 -4.43 -13.64
N LEU A 241 -6.61 -5.36 -14.53
CA LEU A 241 -6.04 -5.41 -15.87
C LEU A 241 -6.39 -4.17 -16.69
N LEU A 242 -7.64 -3.69 -16.65
CA LEU A 242 -8.07 -2.53 -17.44
C LEU A 242 -7.31 -1.24 -17.07
N PRO A 243 -7.27 -0.80 -15.79
CA PRO A 243 -6.54 0.41 -15.44
C PRO A 243 -5.03 0.27 -15.61
N ILE A 244 -4.45 -0.92 -15.39
CA ILE A 244 -3.02 -1.18 -15.65
C ILE A 244 -2.70 -0.98 -17.14
N LEU A 245 -3.51 -1.57 -18.03
CA LEU A 245 -3.29 -1.44 -19.47
C LEU A 245 -3.48 0.00 -19.94
N ALA A 246 -4.46 0.72 -19.39
CA ALA A 246 -4.66 2.13 -19.69
C ALA A 246 -3.47 2.98 -19.21
N ASP A 247 -2.92 2.71 -18.02
CA ASP A 247 -1.77 3.44 -17.49
C ASP A 247 -0.49 3.15 -18.27
N LEU A 248 -0.21 1.88 -18.61
CA LEU A 248 0.95 1.48 -19.41
C LEU A 248 0.98 2.10 -20.82
N GLN A 249 -0.19 2.46 -21.37
CA GLN A 249 -0.26 3.19 -22.64
C GLN A 249 0.23 4.63 -22.52
N HIS A 250 0.05 5.27 -21.36
CA HIS A 250 0.46 6.65 -21.10
C HIS A 250 1.88 6.73 -20.51
N HIS A 251 2.26 5.72 -19.72
CA HIS A 251 3.55 5.62 -19.04
C HIS A 251 4.28 4.32 -19.40
N PRO A 252 4.66 4.11 -20.68
CA PRO A 252 5.37 2.91 -21.08
C PRO A 252 6.73 2.82 -20.39
N ARG A 253 7.13 1.61 -19.99
CA ARG A 253 8.36 1.38 -19.23
C ARG A 253 9.39 0.57 -20.00
N LEU A 254 9.78 1.06 -21.17
CA LEU A 254 10.81 0.42 -21.98
C LEU A 254 12.15 0.40 -21.24
N ALA A 255 12.67 -0.80 -20.95
CA ALA A 255 13.84 -0.98 -20.12
C ALA A 255 14.92 -1.76 -20.88
N PRO A 256 16.10 -1.16 -21.17
CA PRO A 256 17.20 -1.93 -21.73
C PRO A 256 17.63 -3.05 -20.78
N SER A 257 17.69 -4.30 -21.29
CA SER A 257 18.06 -5.47 -20.49
C SER A 257 19.26 -6.24 -21.06
N PRO A 258 20.47 -5.63 -21.13
CA PRO A 258 21.70 -6.30 -21.60
C PRO A 258 22.32 -7.26 -20.57
N ASP A 259 21.71 -7.39 -19.39
CA ASP A 259 22.24 -8.18 -18.29
C ASP A 259 22.29 -9.69 -18.62
N ALA A 260 23.36 -10.34 -18.21
CA ALA A 260 23.62 -11.75 -18.51
C ALA A 260 24.40 -12.43 -17.38
N MET A 261 24.25 -13.74 -17.28
CA MET A 261 24.97 -14.61 -16.35
C MET A 261 25.73 -15.68 -17.13
N THR A 262 26.91 -16.07 -16.64
CA THR A 262 27.57 -17.28 -17.09
C THR A 262 26.94 -18.52 -16.45
N LEU A 263 27.25 -19.71 -16.99
CA LEU A 263 26.86 -20.96 -16.33
C LEU A 263 27.53 -21.11 -14.95
N GLY A 264 28.74 -20.56 -14.79
CA GLY A 264 29.43 -20.49 -13.51
C GLY A 264 28.63 -19.67 -12.50
N ASP A 265 28.16 -18.49 -12.90
CA ASP A 265 27.35 -17.61 -12.05
C ASP A 265 26.03 -18.28 -11.65
N LEU A 266 25.40 -19.04 -12.55
CA LEU A 266 24.20 -19.81 -12.22
C LEU A 266 24.48 -20.89 -11.16
N VAL A 267 25.60 -21.62 -11.29
CA VAL A 267 26.00 -22.62 -10.27
C VAL A 267 26.30 -21.92 -8.94
N THR A 268 27.03 -20.80 -8.99
CA THR A 268 27.33 -19.96 -7.83
C THR A 268 26.04 -19.47 -7.16
N ALA A 269 25.07 -18.96 -7.92
CA ALA A 269 23.77 -18.55 -7.43
C ALA A 269 23.00 -19.67 -6.72
N MET A 270 23.19 -20.93 -7.13
CA MET A 270 22.53 -22.09 -6.54
C MET A 270 23.19 -22.62 -5.26
N VAL A 271 24.49 -22.39 -5.04
CA VAL A 271 25.25 -23.06 -3.97
C VAL A 271 26.03 -22.13 -3.05
N TRP A 272 26.22 -20.86 -3.42
CA TRP A 272 27.03 -19.94 -2.63
C TRP A 272 26.26 -19.40 -1.44
N GLN A 273 26.65 -19.87 -0.25
CA GLN A 273 25.99 -19.56 1.01
C GLN A 273 26.49 -18.28 1.70
N ASP A 274 27.69 -17.79 1.36
CA ASP A 274 28.35 -16.70 2.13
C ASP A 274 27.86 -15.31 1.72
N MET A 275 27.15 -15.19 0.60
CA MET A 275 26.50 -13.94 0.19
C MET A 275 25.22 -13.65 0.96
N ARG A 276 25.13 -14.05 2.24
CA ARG A 276 24.01 -13.76 3.14
C ARG A 276 23.82 -12.27 3.41
N TRP A 277 24.84 -11.44 3.14
CA TRP A 277 24.90 -10.05 3.62
C TRP A 277 25.35 -8.93 2.67
N PRO A 278 25.96 -9.15 1.48
CA PRO A 278 26.32 -8.01 0.66
C PRO A 278 25.11 -7.54 -0.15
N LEU A 279 24.51 -6.43 0.27
CA LEU A 279 23.84 -5.49 -0.65
C LEU A 279 24.92 -4.80 -1.51
N GLU A 280 25.74 -5.61 -2.18
CA GLU A 280 26.85 -5.15 -3.01
C GLU A 280 26.65 -5.61 -4.45
N ILE A 281 27.17 -4.80 -5.36
CA ILE A 281 27.28 -5.16 -6.76
C ILE A 281 28.51 -6.04 -6.91
N VAL A 282 28.29 -7.27 -7.36
CA VAL A 282 29.38 -8.21 -7.62
C VAL A 282 30.07 -7.81 -8.92
N PRO A 283 31.42 -7.77 -8.98
CA PRO A 283 32.14 -7.44 -10.20
C PRO A 283 31.66 -8.27 -11.40
N GLY A 284 31.34 -7.60 -12.52
CA GLY A 284 30.81 -8.25 -13.72
C GLY A 284 29.29 -8.33 -13.80
N HIS A 285 28.57 -7.95 -12.74
CA HIS A 285 27.11 -7.91 -12.71
C HIS A 285 26.57 -6.48 -12.59
N ARG A 286 25.41 -6.22 -13.19
CA ARG A 286 24.80 -4.89 -13.23
C ARG A 286 23.99 -4.56 -11.98
N TRP A 287 23.44 -5.58 -11.33
CA TRP A 287 22.55 -5.42 -10.19
C TRP A 287 23.14 -5.99 -8.90
N LEU A 288 22.48 -5.72 -7.79
CA LEU A 288 22.80 -6.31 -6.49
C LEU A 288 22.62 -7.84 -6.55
N TRP A 289 23.41 -8.60 -5.79
CA TRP A 289 23.35 -10.07 -5.81
C TRP A 289 21.97 -10.66 -5.47
N VAL A 290 21.14 -9.92 -4.73
CA VAL A 290 19.71 -10.22 -4.50
C VAL A 290 18.97 -10.61 -5.79
N GLU A 291 19.32 -9.99 -6.91
CA GLU A 291 18.68 -10.21 -8.21
C GLU A 291 19.13 -11.51 -8.92
N TYR A 292 20.27 -12.06 -8.53
CA TYR A 292 20.89 -13.24 -9.15
C TYR A 292 20.75 -14.49 -8.28
N SER A 293 20.60 -14.33 -6.96
CA SER A 293 20.57 -15.42 -6.00
C SER A 293 19.43 -16.42 -6.24
N ALA A 294 19.79 -17.70 -6.27
CA ALA A 294 18.88 -18.82 -6.55
C ALA A 294 19.21 -20.01 -5.64
N TYR A 295 19.66 -19.73 -4.42
CA TYR A 295 20.27 -20.72 -3.54
C TYR A 295 19.35 -21.92 -3.27
N VAL A 296 19.87 -23.14 -3.47
CA VAL A 296 19.23 -24.42 -3.14
C VAL A 296 20.18 -25.43 -2.51
N GLY A 297 21.48 -25.13 -2.46
CA GLY A 297 22.52 -25.95 -1.85
C GLY A 297 22.99 -27.12 -2.72
N TRP A 298 24.16 -27.67 -2.37
CA TRP A 298 24.82 -28.75 -3.11
C TRP A 298 23.97 -30.02 -3.18
N THR A 299 23.24 -30.35 -2.11
CA THR A 299 22.43 -31.57 -2.06
C THR A 299 21.33 -31.55 -3.12
N VAL A 300 20.62 -30.42 -3.27
CA VAL A 300 19.58 -30.27 -4.29
C VAL A 300 20.18 -30.24 -5.69
N LEU A 301 21.32 -29.57 -5.89
CA LEU A 301 22.05 -29.54 -7.16
C LEU A 301 22.41 -30.96 -7.62
N LEU A 302 23.08 -31.74 -6.79
CA LEU A 302 23.54 -33.09 -7.13
C LEU A 302 22.36 -34.05 -7.38
N LEU A 303 21.31 -33.97 -6.56
CA LEU A 303 20.07 -34.74 -6.78
C LEU A 303 19.38 -34.33 -8.09
N GLY A 304 19.39 -33.04 -8.42
CA GLY A 304 18.84 -32.49 -9.66
C GLY A 304 19.57 -33.00 -10.89
N LEU A 305 20.91 -33.02 -10.87
CA LEU A 305 21.74 -33.61 -11.92
C LEU A 305 21.49 -35.12 -12.07
N LEU A 306 21.36 -35.86 -10.96
CA LEU A 306 20.97 -37.27 -10.99
C LEU A 306 19.58 -37.45 -11.64
N GLY A 307 18.61 -36.64 -11.24
CA GLY A 307 17.25 -36.64 -11.80
C GLY A 307 17.22 -36.34 -13.29
N LEU A 308 17.98 -35.33 -13.72
CA LEU A 308 18.17 -34.95 -15.12
C LEU A 308 18.77 -36.10 -15.93
N GLY A 309 19.87 -36.69 -15.46
CA GLY A 309 20.53 -37.83 -16.12
C GLY A 309 19.60 -39.03 -16.25
N LEU A 310 18.80 -39.33 -15.22
CA LEU A 310 17.81 -40.42 -15.25
C LEU A 310 16.66 -40.12 -16.22
N ALA A 311 16.19 -38.88 -16.28
CA ALA A 311 15.13 -38.44 -17.20
C ALA A 311 15.58 -38.58 -18.66
N LEU A 312 16.79 -38.11 -18.97
CA LEU A 312 17.41 -38.21 -20.30
C LEU A 312 17.66 -39.67 -20.70
N ARG A 313 18.33 -40.45 -19.82
CA ARG A 313 18.64 -41.87 -20.09
C ARG A 313 17.40 -42.71 -20.34
N ARG A 314 16.32 -42.46 -19.60
CA ARG A 314 15.06 -43.21 -19.72
C ARG A 314 14.07 -42.61 -20.71
N ARG A 315 14.39 -41.46 -21.32
CA ARG A 315 13.47 -40.67 -22.16
C ARG A 315 12.11 -40.44 -21.49
N ARG A 316 12.13 -40.17 -20.18
CA ARG A 316 10.93 -39.91 -19.36
C ARG A 316 11.05 -38.56 -18.68
N ARG A 317 9.91 -37.93 -18.37
CA ARG A 317 9.88 -36.61 -17.71
C ARG A 317 10.61 -35.52 -18.51
N LEU A 318 10.67 -35.66 -19.83
CA LEU A 318 11.32 -34.70 -20.74
C LEU A 318 10.70 -33.30 -20.66
N ARG A 319 9.44 -33.19 -20.23
CA ARG A 319 8.82 -31.92 -19.85
C ARG A 319 9.60 -31.16 -18.77
N LEU A 320 10.04 -31.85 -17.71
CA LEU A 320 10.83 -31.20 -16.65
C LEU A 320 12.22 -30.83 -17.16
N VAL A 321 12.83 -31.69 -17.98
CA VAL A 321 14.14 -31.41 -18.60
C VAL A 321 14.08 -30.17 -19.49
N THR A 322 13.11 -30.10 -20.40
CA THR A 322 12.94 -28.94 -21.28
C THR A 322 12.56 -27.69 -20.52
N GLY A 323 11.75 -27.79 -19.45
CA GLY A 323 11.47 -26.66 -18.57
C GLY A 323 12.75 -26.13 -17.91
N THR A 324 13.55 -27.00 -17.31
CA THR A 324 14.86 -26.63 -16.75
C THR A 324 15.77 -25.98 -17.78
N LEU A 325 15.84 -26.50 -19.01
CA LEU A 325 16.70 -25.94 -20.07
C LEU A 325 16.20 -24.58 -20.56
N VAL A 326 14.92 -24.46 -20.92
CA VAL A 326 14.35 -23.22 -21.46
C VAL A 326 14.42 -22.09 -20.43
N PHE A 327 13.94 -22.35 -19.21
CA PHE A 327 13.95 -21.32 -18.17
C PHE A 327 15.35 -21.07 -17.61
N GLY A 328 16.23 -22.07 -17.63
CA GLY A 328 17.65 -21.88 -17.31
C GLY A 328 18.34 -20.97 -18.33
N MET A 329 18.09 -21.15 -19.63
CA MET A 329 18.60 -20.25 -20.67
C MET A 329 18.04 -18.83 -20.54
N LEU A 330 16.76 -18.69 -20.17
CA LEU A 330 16.18 -17.37 -19.86
C LEU A 330 16.86 -16.72 -18.64
N THR A 331 17.19 -17.48 -17.60
CA THR A 331 17.97 -17.00 -16.43
C THR A 331 19.35 -16.49 -16.82
N LEU A 332 20.01 -17.10 -17.81
CA LEU A 332 21.32 -16.66 -18.28
C LEU A 332 21.29 -15.29 -18.99
N GLY A 333 20.11 -14.80 -19.36
CA GLY A 333 19.93 -13.45 -19.89
C GLY A 333 20.47 -13.23 -21.30
N SER A 334 20.91 -12.00 -21.58
CA SER A 334 21.29 -11.53 -22.92
C SER A 334 22.74 -11.91 -23.28
N PHE A 335 23.13 -13.17 -23.08
CA PHE A 335 24.50 -13.63 -23.36
C PHE A 335 24.84 -13.66 -24.87
N ALA A 336 23.85 -13.53 -25.75
CA ALA A 336 23.98 -13.41 -27.19
C ALA A 336 22.71 -12.77 -27.79
N ASP A 337 22.78 -12.24 -29.01
CA ASP A 337 21.62 -11.65 -29.71
C ASP A 337 20.49 -12.68 -29.95
N TRP A 338 20.86 -13.95 -30.15
CA TRP A 338 19.92 -15.07 -30.31
C TRP A 338 19.50 -15.71 -28.99
N ALA A 339 19.99 -15.23 -27.84
CA ALA A 339 19.64 -15.81 -26.55
C ALA A 339 18.11 -15.75 -26.34
N PRO A 340 17.48 -16.76 -25.71
CA PRO A 340 16.03 -16.79 -25.55
C PRO A 340 15.45 -15.53 -24.88
N TRP A 341 16.17 -14.94 -23.94
CA TRP A 341 15.74 -13.70 -23.31
C TRP A 341 15.81 -12.52 -24.28
N SER A 342 16.90 -12.35 -25.04
CA SER A 342 17.04 -11.31 -26.06
C SER A 342 15.86 -11.32 -27.04
N LEU A 343 15.45 -12.51 -27.51
CA LEU A 343 14.30 -12.67 -28.41
C LEU A 343 12.94 -12.40 -27.74
N VAL A 344 12.75 -12.91 -26.52
CA VAL A 344 11.48 -12.71 -25.78
C VAL A 344 11.30 -11.24 -25.39
N HIS A 345 12.38 -10.54 -25.09
CA HIS A 345 12.37 -9.13 -24.69
C HIS A 345 11.95 -8.19 -25.83
N GLU A 346 11.96 -8.63 -27.08
CA GLU A 346 11.41 -7.86 -28.21
C GLU A 346 9.87 -7.89 -28.26
N LEU A 347 9.23 -8.78 -27.50
CA LEU A 347 7.77 -8.89 -27.49
C LEU A 347 7.14 -7.80 -26.60
N PRO A 348 5.95 -7.28 -26.96
CA PRO A 348 5.21 -6.37 -26.11
C PRO A 348 5.03 -6.93 -24.70
N ILE A 349 5.05 -6.06 -23.68
CA ILE A 349 5.04 -6.38 -22.24
C ILE A 349 6.42 -6.84 -21.75
N PHE A 350 7.12 -7.70 -22.50
CA PHE A 350 8.44 -8.18 -22.11
C PHE A 350 9.54 -7.13 -22.33
N ASP A 351 9.38 -6.26 -23.32
CA ASP A 351 10.19 -5.05 -23.57
C ASP A 351 10.21 -4.06 -22.38
N SER A 352 9.26 -4.21 -21.47
CA SER A 352 9.14 -3.42 -20.25
C SER A 352 9.74 -4.10 -19.01
N LEU A 353 10.26 -5.32 -19.16
CA LEU A 353 10.87 -6.09 -18.10
C LEU A 353 12.39 -6.00 -18.17
N ARG A 354 13.05 -6.16 -17.02
CA ARG A 354 14.51 -6.18 -16.90
C ARG A 354 14.91 -7.27 -15.91
N VAL A 355 16.21 -7.56 -15.85
CA VAL A 355 16.81 -8.51 -14.90
C VAL A 355 16.38 -9.96 -15.21
N PRO A 356 16.92 -10.56 -16.29
CA PRO A 356 16.53 -11.90 -16.74
C PRO A 356 16.85 -13.00 -15.73
N SER A 357 17.82 -12.80 -14.85
CA SER A 357 18.16 -13.73 -13.77
C SER A 357 16.95 -14.08 -12.88
N ARG A 358 15.91 -13.21 -12.84
CA ARG A 358 14.65 -13.47 -12.12
C ARG A 358 13.89 -14.69 -12.63
N PHE A 359 14.16 -15.20 -13.84
CA PHE A 359 13.64 -16.48 -14.31
C PHE A 359 14.14 -17.68 -13.50
N SER A 360 15.16 -17.47 -12.65
CA SER A 360 15.72 -18.50 -11.77
C SER A 360 14.64 -19.19 -10.94
N VAL A 361 13.58 -18.50 -10.51
CA VAL A 361 12.46 -19.09 -9.78
C VAL A 361 11.72 -20.18 -10.57
N ILE A 362 11.55 -20.00 -11.88
CA ILE A 362 10.90 -20.99 -12.75
C ILE A 362 11.89 -22.10 -13.11
N PHE A 363 13.15 -21.73 -13.40
CA PHE A 363 14.22 -22.70 -13.59
C PHE A 363 14.31 -23.67 -12.39
N LEU A 364 14.38 -23.12 -11.17
CA LEU A 364 14.43 -23.88 -9.92
C LEU A 364 13.17 -24.72 -9.74
N PHE A 365 11.98 -24.23 -10.11
CA PHE A 365 10.75 -25.01 -10.01
C PHE A 365 10.85 -26.34 -10.77
N TYR A 366 11.30 -26.32 -12.03
CA TYR A 366 11.48 -27.55 -12.82
C TYR A 366 12.68 -28.38 -12.34
N PHE A 367 13.78 -27.72 -11.99
CA PHE A 367 15.01 -28.38 -11.56
C PHE A 367 14.85 -29.12 -10.22
N VAL A 368 14.18 -28.52 -9.24
CA VAL A 368 13.88 -29.13 -7.94
C VAL A 368 12.93 -30.33 -8.08
N LEU A 369 11.99 -30.31 -9.04
CA LEU A 369 11.19 -31.50 -9.35
C LEU A 369 12.05 -32.63 -9.93
N LEU A 370 13.04 -32.33 -10.77
CA LEU A 370 14.04 -33.34 -11.20
C LEU A 370 14.83 -33.85 -10.00
N ALA A 371 15.26 -32.98 -9.09
CA ALA A 371 15.97 -33.38 -7.87
C ALA A 371 15.14 -34.35 -7.02
N ALA A 372 13.84 -34.10 -6.89
CA ALA A 372 12.93 -34.98 -6.19
C ALA A 372 12.75 -36.36 -6.87
N HIS A 373 12.75 -36.41 -8.21
CA HIS A 373 12.83 -37.69 -8.94
C HIS A 373 14.17 -38.40 -8.74
N GLY A 374 15.28 -37.65 -8.66
CA GLY A 374 16.60 -38.16 -8.29
C GLY A 374 16.56 -38.85 -6.93
N LEU A 375 16.02 -38.18 -5.91
CA LEU A 375 15.84 -38.72 -4.57
C LEU A 375 14.91 -39.95 -4.54
N GLU A 376 13.76 -39.88 -5.21
CA GLU A 376 12.80 -41.00 -5.28
C GLU A 376 13.46 -42.24 -5.92
N SER A 377 14.37 -42.04 -6.87
CA SER A 377 15.09 -43.13 -7.51
C SER A 377 16.01 -43.89 -6.55
N ILE A 378 16.64 -43.20 -5.59
CA ILE A 378 17.50 -43.81 -4.57
C ILE A 378 16.67 -44.72 -3.67
N ALA A 379 15.54 -44.20 -3.17
CA ALA A 379 14.60 -44.96 -2.36
C ALA A 379 14.01 -46.16 -3.14
N ALA A 380 13.67 -45.97 -4.42
CA ALA A 380 13.13 -47.03 -5.26
C ALA A 380 14.15 -48.14 -5.55
N GLN A 381 15.42 -47.80 -5.79
CA GLN A 381 16.49 -48.78 -6.01
C GLN A 381 16.75 -49.62 -4.76
N ALA A 382 16.78 -49.00 -3.58
CA ALA A 382 16.93 -49.70 -2.32
C ALA A 382 15.78 -50.68 -2.04
N ARG A 383 14.53 -50.28 -2.36
CA ARG A 383 13.35 -51.18 -2.29
C ARG A 383 13.47 -52.38 -3.22
N ARG A 384 13.96 -52.17 -4.46
CA ARG A 384 14.19 -53.25 -5.43
C ARG A 384 15.28 -54.21 -4.95
N ALA A 385 16.43 -53.69 -4.51
CA ALA A 385 17.52 -54.51 -3.98
C ALA A 385 17.09 -55.37 -2.78
N ALA A 386 16.27 -54.83 -1.88
CA ALA A 386 15.74 -55.58 -0.74
C ALA A 386 14.80 -56.73 -1.15
N THR A 387 14.06 -56.56 -2.24
CA THR A 387 13.09 -57.53 -2.74
C THR A 387 13.77 -58.61 -3.60
N GLU A 388 14.57 -58.18 -4.58
CA GLU A 388 15.21 -59.06 -5.56
C GLU A 388 16.42 -59.81 -5.00
N ARG A 389 17.23 -59.16 -4.13
CA ARG A 389 18.45 -59.77 -3.55
C ARG A 389 18.25 -60.31 -2.13
N LYS A 390 17.02 -60.33 -1.62
CA LYS A 390 16.64 -60.70 -0.23
C LYS A 390 17.41 -59.94 0.87
N LEU A 391 18.04 -58.80 0.54
CA LEU A 391 18.78 -57.95 1.48
C LEU A 391 17.80 -57.08 2.27
N ARG A 392 17.12 -57.67 3.28
CA ARG A 392 16.08 -56.99 4.07
C ARG A 392 16.56 -55.67 4.71
N GLY A 393 17.86 -55.52 4.99
CA GLY A 393 18.45 -54.27 5.50
C GLY A 393 18.53 -53.14 4.46
N ALA A 394 18.68 -53.46 3.17
CA ALA A 394 18.87 -52.46 2.11
C ALA A 394 17.71 -51.48 1.98
N ARG A 395 16.46 -51.92 2.25
CA ARG A 395 15.28 -51.04 2.22
C ARG A 395 15.35 -49.94 3.29
N TRP A 396 15.85 -50.29 4.48
CA TRP A 396 15.93 -49.38 5.61
C TRP A 396 17.08 -48.41 5.44
N VAL A 397 18.23 -48.91 4.96
CA VAL A 397 19.36 -48.07 4.58
C VAL A 397 18.94 -47.05 3.52
N GLY A 398 18.32 -47.46 2.42
CA GLY A 398 17.91 -46.51 1.39
C GLY A 398 16.81 -45.53 1.82
N LEU A 399 15.90 -45.93 2.69
CA LEU A 399 14.94 -45.01 3.30
C LEU A 399 15.65 -43.99 4.20
N ALA A 400 16.57 -44.45 5.06
CA ALA A 400 17.37 -43.60 5.93
C ALA A 400 18.23 -42.62 5.12
N THR A 401 18.87 -43.09 4.04
CA THR A 401 19.63 -42.25 3.11
C THR A 401 18.72 -41.20 2.45
N ALA A 402 17.54 -41.59 1.96
CA ALA A 402 16.62 -40.65 1.35
C ALA A 402 16.09 -39.60 2.36
N LEU A 403 15.83 -40.02 3.60
CA LEU A 403 15.44 -39.11 4.68
C LEU A 403 16.59 -38.17 5.06
N ALA A 404 17.82 -38.68 5.17
CA ALA A 404 18.99 -37.87 5.47
C ALA A 404 19.24 -36.83 4.37
N LEU A 405 19.26 -37.24 3.10
CA LEU A 405 19.44 -36.32 1.97
C LEU A 405 18.33 -35.27 1.88
N ALA A 406 17.07 -35.68 2.07
CA ALA A 406 15.95 -34.72 2.10
C ALA A 406 16.04 -33.77 3.29
N GLY A 407 16.39 -34.29 4.48
CA GLY A 407 16.57 -33.52 5.69
C GLY A 407 17.69 -32.50 5.55
N THR A 408 18.86 -32.90 5.06
CA THR A 408 19.99 -32.01 4.76
C THR A 408 19.59 -30.94 3.75
N ALA A 409 18.96 -31.32 2.62
CA ALA A 409 18.51 -30.36 1.61
C ALA A 409 17.52 -29.32 2.19
N CYS A 410 16.52 -29.77 2.95
CA CYS A 410 15.54 -28.86 3.53
C CYS A 410 16.16 -27.98 4.63
N ALA A 411 16.99 -28.55 5.51
CA ALA A 411 17.62 -27.81 6.60
C ALA A 411 18.57 -26.73 6.08
N ASP A 412 19.36 -27.04 5.05
CA ASP A 412 20.32 -26.12 4.43
C ASP A 412 19.61 -24.93 3.78
N VAL A 413 18.56 -25.19 2.99
CA VAL A 413 17.74 -24.15 2.36
C VAL A 413 17.01 -23.31 3.39
N VAL A 414 16.38 -23.93 4.39
CA VAL A 414 15.65 -23.22 5.45
C VAL A 414 16.62 -22.39 6.30
N ALA A 415 17.78 -22.91 6.68
CA ALA A 415 18.78 -22.17 7.44
C ALA A 415 19.29 -20.95 6.67
N THR A 416 19.55 -21.10 5.37
CA THR A 416 19.96 -19.98 4.52
C THR A 416 18.83 -18.95 4.36
N HIS A 417 17.59 -19.40 4.14
CA HIS A 417 16.42 -18.52 4.07
C HIS A 417 16.28 -17.68 5.34
N LEU A 418 16.35 -18.33 6.50
CA LEU A 418 16.25 -17.70 7.81
C LEU A 418 17.38 -16.69 8.05
N ALA A 419 18.61 -17.02 7.68
CA ALA A 419 19.75 -16.13 7.81
C ALA A 419 19.64 -14.89 6.92
N VAL A 420 19.02 -15.02 5.74
CA VAL A 420 18.80 -13.89 4.83
C VAL A 420 17.67 -12.97 5.31
N LEU A 421 16.66 -13.50 6.00
CA LEU A 421 15.57 -12.67 6.54
C LEU A 421 15.92 -12.01 7.87
N ASP A 422 16.93 -12.52 8.59
CA ASP A 422 17.35 -12.03 9.91
C ASP A 422 17.57 -10.51 9.91
N GLY A 423 16.92 -9.80 10.84
CA GLY A 423 17.04 -8.35 11.00
C GLY A 423 16.29 -7.50 9.98
N LYS A 424 15.63 -8.07 8.96
CA LYS A 424 14.96 -7.31 7.90
C LYS A 424 13.53 -6.87 8.21
N TRP A 425 13.07 -7.11 9.43
CA TRP A 425 11.74 -6.71 9.94
C TRP A 425 11.88 -5.99 11.28
N ARG A 426 12.74 -4.97 11.32
CA ARG A 426 13.03 -4.15 12.50
C ARG A 426 12.89 -2.66 12.23
N ASP A 427 12.36 -2.30 11.06
CA ASP A 427 12.11 -0.89 10.74
C ASP A 427 10.95 -0.39 11.62
N PRO A 428 10.92 0.91 11.97
CA PRO A 428 9.96 1.41 12.96
C PRO A 428 8.49 1.13 12.59
N PRO A 429 7.59 0.96 13.58
CA PRO A 429 6.17 0.66 13.37
C PRO A 429 5.36 1.89 12.92
N ILE A 430 4.41 1.69 11.99
CA ILE A 430 3.52 2.78 11.47
C ILE A 430 2.32 3.04 12.39
N GLU A 431 1.89 2.00 13.11
CA GLU A 431 0.70 2.04 13.96
C GLU A 431 0.91 3.01 15.15
N GLY A 432 -0.12 3.78 15.50
CA GLY A 432 -0.06 4.78 16.58
C GLY A 432 0.32 6.20 16.14
N VAL A 433 0.78 6.39 14.90
CA VAL A 433 1.06 7.72 14.36
C VAL A 433 -0.23 8.50 14.10
N ARG A 434 -0.32 9.71 14.66
CA ARG A 434 -1.47 10.61 14.50
C ARG A 434 -1.35 11.40 13.20
N PRO A 435 -2.43 11.54 12.41
CA PRO A 435 -2.40 12.37 11.22
C PRO A 435 -2.21 13.85 11.57
N LEU A 436 -1.55 14.56 10.67
CA LEU A 436 -1.54 16.01 10.69
C LEU A 436 -2.95 16.55 10.38
N PRO A 437 -3.33 17.70 10.97
CA PRO A 437 -4.65 18.30 10.75
C PRO A 437 -4.88 18.73 9.30
N HIS A 438 -3.81 18.97 8.55
CA HIS A 438 -3.82 19.41 7.16
C HIS A 438 -2.92 18.55 6.28
N PHE A 439 -3.22 18.50 4.99
CA PHE A 439 -2.36 17.81 4.03
C PHE A 439 -1.14 18.67 3.76
N LEU A 440 0.05 18.09 3.89
CA LEU A 440 1.32 18.79 3.71
C LEU A 440 2.07 18.21 2.52
N ALA A 441 2.42 19.03 1.53
CA ALA A 441 3.41 18.63 0.53
C ALA A 441 4.83 18.90 1.07
N ARG A 442 5.66 17.87 1.11
CA ARG A 442 7.10 17.97 1.34
C ARG A 442 7.84 17.85 0.02
N VAL A 443 8.83 18.71 -0.22
CA VAL A 443 9.79 18.53 -1.31
C VAL A 443 11.10 18.10 -0.66
N PRO A 444 11.44 16.81 -0.69
CA PRO A 444 12.65 16.35 -0.03
C PRO A 444 13.91 16.88 -0.73
N GLY A 445 14.91 17.23 0.07
CA GLY A 445 16.24 17.60 -0.39
C GLY A 445 17.08 16.37 -0.78
N PRO A 446 18.24 16.55 -1.45
CA PRO A 446 19.10 15.44 -1.91
C PRO A 446 19.60 14.49 -0.80
N THR A 447 19.51 14.89 0.46
CA THR A 447 20.01 14.17 1.64
C THR A 447 18.92 13.48 2.47
N ASP A 448 17.66 13.53 2.07
CA ASP A 448 16.51 12.96 2.82
C ASP A 448 16.42 11.41 2.77
N TRP A 449 17.56 10.72 2.64
CA TRP A 449 17.63 9.26 2.82
C TRP A 449 17.58 8.93 4.32
N PRO A 450 16.85 7.87 4.75
CA PRO A 450 16.63 7.57 6.16
C PRO A 450 17.95 7.22 6.84
N GLY A 451 18.45 8.13 7.69
CA GLY A 451 19.72 7.94 8.35
C GLY A 451 19.84 8.65 9.69
N GLU A 452 19.43 9.91 9.79
CA GLU A 452 19.66 10.67 11.02
C GLU A 452 18.43 11.54 11.35
N ASP A 453 17.83 11.22 12.49
CA ASP A 453 16.96 12.03 13.33
C ASP A 453 15.69 12.65 12.70
N ILE A 454 14.56 11.95 12.89
CA ILE A 454 13.15 12.44 12.77
C ILE A 454 12.52 12.43 11.35
N HIS A 455 13.20 11.94 10.31
CA HIS A 455 12.55 11.81 8.99
C HIS A 455 11.65 10.55 8.90
N PRO A 456 10.31 10.69 8.68
CA PRO A 456 9.46 9.52 8.52
C PRO A 456 9.86 8.77 7.25
N THR A 457 10.01 7.45 7.32
CA THR A 457 10.17 6.64 6.12
C THR A 457 8.93 6.79 5.22
N PRO A 458 9.03 6.52 3.90
CA PRO A 458 7.91 6.70 2.96
C PRO A 458 6.61 6.01 3.40
N ALA A 459 6.72 4.91 4.14
CA ALA A 459 5.59 4.17 4.68
C ALA A 459 4.66 4.99 5.58
N TYR A 460 5.17 6.01 6.28
CA TYR A 460 4.40 6.84 7.21
C TYR A 460 3.58 7.93 6.53
N PHE A 461 3.98 8.35 5.33
CA PHE A 461 3.43 9.54 4.68
C PHE A 461 1.90 9.50 4.53
N PRO A 462 1.29 8.38 4.11
CA PRO A 462 -0.17 8.32 4.06
C PRO A 462 -0.83 8.49 5.42
N ARG A 463 -0.31 7.80 6.45
CA ARG A 463 -0.81 7.88 7.82
C ARG A 463 -0.72 9.30 8.37
N LEU A 464 0.40 9.98 8.13
CA LEU A 464 0.66 11.36 8.56
C LEU A 464 -0.11 12.41 7.76
N ASN A 465 -0.72 12.05 6.63
CA ASN A 465 -1.32 13.00 5.67
C ASN A 465 -0.28 13.88 4.94
N ILE A 466 0.90 13.32 4.65
CA ILE A 466 1.99 14.01 3.96
C ILE A 466 2.07 13.53 2.50
N GLY A 467 2.21 14.46 1.56
CA GLY A 467 2.60 14.21 0.18
C GLY A 467 4.06 14.51 -0.08
N THR A 468 4.64 13.93 -1.12
CA THR A 468 5.98 14.28 -1.59
C THR A 468 6.07 14.34 -3.09
N GLY A 469 6.96 15.18 -3.61
CA GLY A 469 7.36 15.16 -5.02
C GLY A 469 8.19 13.93 -5.42
N TYR A 470 8.71 13.17 -4.45
CA TYR A 470 9.49 11.97 -4.71
C TYR A 470 8.62 10.79 -5.18
N CYS A 471 9.13 10.03 -6.15
CA CYS A 471 8.47 8.85 -6.70
C CYS A 471 9.11 7.57 -6.17
N TYR A 472 8.36 6.79 -5.39
CA TYR A 472 8.83 5.50 -4.86
C TYR A 472 8.50 4.33 -5.80
N SER A 473 7.63 4.54 -6.79
CA SER A 473 7.26 3.49 -7.73
C SER A 473 8.34 3.23 -8.76
N GLY A 474 8.52 1.96 -9.13
CA GLY A 474 9.39 1.58 -10.24
C GLY A 474 8.89 2.03 -11.61
N MET A 475 7.66 2.54 -11.74
CA MET A 475 7.11 3.08 -12.98
C MET A 475 7.71 4.46 -13.34
N HIS A 476 7.69 4.85 -14.61
CA HIS A 476 8.13 6.19 -15.03
C HIS A 476 7.06 7.26 -14.77
N TYR A 477 6.64 7.36 -13.51
CA TYR A 477 5.87 8.50 -13.06
C TYR A 477 6.82 9.68 -12.79
N HIS A 478 6.32 10.88 -13.01
CA HIS A 478 7.02 12.11 -12.70
C HIS A 478 6.08 13.02 -11.92
N GLY A 479 6.54 13.46 -10.76
CA GLY A 479 5.81 14.49 -10.01
C GLY A 479 5.85 15.83 -10.73
N ALA A 480 4.84 16.66 -10.46
CA ALA A 480 4.78 17.99 -11.03
C ALA A 480 6.00 18.81 -10.63
N ARG A 481 6.56 19.56 -11.59
CA ARG A 481 7.72 20.42 -11.37
C ARG A 481 7.38 21.66 -10.55
N GLY A 482 6.09 22.03 -10.53
CA GLY A 482 5.58 23.19 -9.83
C GLY A 482 5.17 22.93 -8.38
N LEU A 483 5.38 21.73 -7.84
CA LEU A 483 5.00 21.43 -6.46
C LEU A 483 5.71 22.40 -5.50
N TRP A 484 4.96 22.98 -4.56
CA TRP A 484 5.52 23.84 -3.52
C TRP A 484 5.48 23.15 -2.16
N PRO A 485 6.57 23.17 -1.38
CA PRO A 485 6.58 22.59 -0.06
C PRO A 485 5.96 23.52 0.98
N GLY A 486 5.68 22.97 2.16
CA GLY A 486 5.36 23.72 3.38
C GLY A 486 3.88 23.72 3.73
N TRP A 487 3.58 24.23 4.92
CA TRP A 487 2.24 24.22 5.53
C TRP A 487 1.24 25.19 4.92
N ARG A 488 1.66 25.88 3.86
CA ARG A 488 0.85 26.82 3.10
C ARG A 488 -0.34 26.12 2.45
N GLU A 489 -1.29 26.91 1.98
CA GLU A 489 -2.40 26.38 1.18
C GLU A 489 -1.87 25.52 0.04
N GLN A 490 -2.49 24.36 -0.09
CA GLN A 490 -2.26 23.41 -1.16
C GLN A 490 -3.07 23.78 -2.40
N VAL A 491 -3.71 24.95 -2.39
CA VAL A 491 -4.34 25.62 -3.52
C VAL A 491 -3.86 27.07 -3.59
N ARG A 492 -3.65 27.58 -4.80
CA ARG A 492 -3.32 28.99 -5.06
C ARG A 492 -4.18 29.52 -6.19
N VAL A 493 -4.46 30.81 -6.19
CA VAL A 493 -5.09 31.47 -7.34
C VAL A 493 -4.00 32.11 -8.19
N GLU A 494 -4.02 31.84 -9.50
CA GLU A 494 -3.17 32.49 -10.47
C GLU A 494 -4.01 33.38 -11.40
N PRO A 495 -3.63 34.64 -11.62
CA PRO A 495 -2.52 35.35 -10.99
C PRO A 495 -2.73 35.62 -9.48
N GLY A 496 -1.63 35.80 -8.73
CA GLY A 496 -1.54 35.72 -7.26
C GLY A 496 -2.29 36.78 -6.43
N ASP A 497 -3.27 37.46 -7.03
CA ASP A 497 -4.14 38.43 -6.37
C ASP A 497 -5.40 37.80 -5.74
N GLY A 498 -5.67 36.50 -5.97
CA GLY A 498 -6.79 35.80 -5.36
C GLY A 498 -6.54 35.22 -3.96
N VAL A 499 -7.62 34.88 -3.26
CA VAL A 499 -7.63 34.40 -1.87
C VAL A 499 -8.23 33.01 -1.80
N VAL A 500 -7.64 32.12 -1.01
CA VAL A 500 -8.17 30.78 -0.71
C VAL A 500 -8.73 30.80 0.71
N TYR A 501 -10.02 30.50 0.86
CA TYR A 501 -10.74 30.55 2.14
C TYR A 501 -10.95 29.18 2.78
N GLU A 502 -11.06 28.15 1.96
CA GLU A 502 -11.21 26.78 2.42
C GLU A 502 -10.44 25.88 1.48
N GLU A 503 -9.83 24.84 2.03
CA GLU A 503 -9.37 23.70 1.26
C GLU A 503 -9.66 22.40 2.01
N HIS A 504 -9.99 21.38 1.22
CA HIS A 504 -10.10 20.02 1.70
C HIS A 504 -9.47 19.08 0.69
N ILE A 505 -8.66 18.17 1.21
CA ILE A 505 -7.84 17.27 0.41
C ILE A 505 -8.00 15.85 0.96
N SER A 506 -8.46 14.95 0.11
CA SER A 506 -8.53 13.52 0.35
C SER A 506 -7.70 12.73 -0.67
N ALA A 507 -7.95 11.42 -0.78
CA ALA A 507 -7.32 10.58 -1.78
C ALA A 507 -7.84 10.95 -3.18
N ASN A 508 -9.15 10.85 -3.39
CA ASN A 508 -9.79 11.04 -4.70
C ASN A 508 -10.45 12.40 -4.89
N THR A 509 -10.54 13.22 -3.84
CA THR A 509 -11.26 14.50 -3.88
C THR A 509 -10.34 15.63 -3.44
N VAL A 510 -10.41 16.75 -4.15
CA VAL A 510 -9.76 18.00 -3.75
C VAL A 510 -10.76 19.12 -3.94
N SER A 511 -10.99 19.94 -2.92
CA SER A 511 -11.91 21.08 -3.03
C SER A 511 -11.32 22.33 -2.41
N ALA A 512 -11.72 23.47 -2.95
CA ALA A 512 -11.38 24.77 -2.40
C ALA A 512 -12.48 25.80 -2.62
N LEU A 513 -12.60 26.72 -1.67
CA LEU A 513 -13.35 27.97 -1.83
C LEU A 513 -12.35 29.08 -2.12
N VAL A 514 -12.44 29.69 -3.30
CA VAL A 514 -11.48 30.69 -3.77
C VAL A 514 -12.18 31.94 -4.25
N GLU A 515 -11.62 33.11 -3.95
CA GLU A 515 -11.99 34.38 -4.57
C GLU A 515 -10.94 34.75 -5.62
N VAL A 516 -11.43 35.03 -6.81
CA VAL A 516 -10.63 35.34 -7.98
C VAL A 516 -10.99 36.77 -8.41
N PRO A 517 -10.16 37.79 -8.13
CA PRO A 517 -10.51 39.20 -8.40
C PRO A 517 -10.64 39.52 -9.90
N ARG A 518 -9.97 38.76 -10.75
CA ARG A 518 -9.99 38.85 -12.21
C ARG A 518 -9.86 37.45 -12.81
N ALA A 519 -10.22 37.29 -14.08
CA ALA A 519 -10.18 35.98 -14.73
C ALA A 519 -8.79 35.33 -14.56
N GLY A 520 -8.78 34.08 -14.09
CA GLY A 520 -7.58 33.38 -13.66
C GLY A 520 -7.82 31.88 -13.56
N ARG A 521 -7.08 31.21 -12.69
CA ARG A 521 -7.20 29.77 -12.42
C ARG A 521 -6.91 29.47 -10.95
N ALA A 522 -7.62 28.50 -10.38
CA ALA A 522 -7.20 27.86 -9.14
C ALA A 522 -6.21 26.75 -9.49
N VAL A 523 -4.99 26.80 -8.95
CA VAL A 523 -3.93 25.81 -9.12
C VAL A 523 -3.82 24.99 -7.85
N PHE A 524 -3.88 23.67 -8.00
CA PHE A 524 -3.80 22.71 -6.90
C PHE A 524 -2.39 22.13 -6.84
N ASN A 525 -1.84 21.98 -5.64
CA ASN A 525 -0.48 21.51 -5.36
C ASN A 525 -0.32 20.00 -5.59
N ARG A 526 -0.73 19.54 -6.77
CA ARG A 526 -0.78 18.13 -7.12
C ARG A 526 -0.51 17.93 -8.59
N THR A 527 0.08 16.78 -8.88
CA THR A 527 0.38 16.35 -10.24
C THR A 527 -0.90 16.11 -11.00
N TRP A 528 -0.96 16.69 -12.20
CA TRP A 528 -2.05 16.45 -13.11
C TRP A 528 -2.05 15.03 -13.65
N ALA A 529 -3.23 14.43 -13.76
CA ALA A 529 -3.44 13.16 -14.43
C ALA A 529 -4.76 13.16 -15.21
N PRO A 530 -4.88 12.29 -16.23
CA PRO A 530 -6.16 12.03 -16.86
C PRO A 530 -7.17 11.49 -15.83
N ASP A 531 -8.46 11.71 -16.09
CA ASP A 531 -9.60 11.28 -15.27
C ASP A 531 -9.89 12.07 -13.99
N TRP A 532 -9.15 13.15 -13.72
CA TRP A 532 -9.63 14.21 -12.84
C TRP A 532 -10.73 15.02 -13.54
N THR A 533 -11.85 15.21 -12.85
CA THR A 533 -12.98 16.04 -13.28
C THR A 533 -13.19 17.16 -12.29
N ALA A 534 -13.77 18.28 -12.72
CA ALA A 534 -14.08 19.41 -11.85
C ALA A 534 -15.56 19.80 -11.98
N THR A 535 -16.15 20.31 -10.91
CA THR A 535 -17.53 20.82 -10.89
C THR A 535 -17.75 21.99 -11.86
N GLN A 536 -16.70 22.75 -12.16
CA GLN A 536 -16.70 23.88 -13.11
C GLN A 536 -15.34 24.01 -13.79
N GLY A 537 -15.27 24.70 -14.93
CA GLY A 537 -14.02 25.08 -15.61
C GLY A 537 -13.23 23.95 -16.28
N GLY A 538 -13.46 22.68 -15.92
CA GLY A 538 -12.63 21.56 -16.35
C GLY A 538 -11.25 21.55 -15.68
N VAL A 539 -10.55 20.42 -15.71
CA VAL A 539 -9.20 20.29 -15.13
C VAL A 539 -8.14 20.39 -16.22
N GLU A 540 -7.30 21.42 -16.14
CA GLU A 540 -6.19 21.69 -17.03
C GLU A 540 -4.84 21.24 -16.41
N ARG A 541 -3.88 20.95 -17.28
CA ARG A 541 -2.47 20.74 -16.92
C ARG A 541 -1.71 22.06 -17.10
N THR A 542 -1.06 22.55 -16.05
CA THR A 542 -0.20 23.76 -16.15
C THR A 542 1.12 23.45 -16.86
N ALA A 543 1.89 24.49 -17.21
CA ALA A 543 3.23 24.33 -17.78
C ALA A 543 4.23 23.63 -16.83
N LEU A 544 3.91 23.62 -15.53
CA LEU A 544 4.67 22.96 -14.47
C LEU A 544 4.01 21.65 -14.00
N ASP A 545 3.09 21.11 -14.80
CA ASP A 545 2.47 19.80 -14.63
C ASP A 545 1.50 19.67 -13.43
N LEU A 546 1.08 20.81 -12.87
CA LEU A 546 0.08 20.88 -11.81
C LEU A 546 -1.35 20.80 -12.36
N MET A 547 -2.29 20.39 -11.52
CA MET A 547 -3.72 20.53 -11.80
C MET A 547 -4.16 21.98 -11.64
N ALA A 548 -4.95 22.50 -12.58
CA ALA A 548 -5.58 23.80 -12.45
C ALA A 548 -7.01 23.80 -12.99
N VAL A 549 -7.84 24.71 -12.47
CA VAL A 549 -9.20 24.95 -12.95
C VAL A 549 -9.34 26.42 -13.34
N PRO A 550 -9.66 26.76 -14.60
CA PRO A 550 -9.88 28.14 -15.01
C PRO A 550 -11.18 28.68 -14.39
N LEU A 551 -11.12 29.91 -13.89
CA LEU A 551 -12.24 30.56 -13.19
C LEU A 551 -12.42 32.01 -13.67
N PRO A 552 -13.68 32.45 -13.87
CA PRO A 552 -13.97 33.86 -14.09
C PRO A 552 -13.75 34.67 -12.79
N PRO A 553 -13.84 36.01 -12.84
CA PRO A 553 -13.82 36.82 -11.64
C PRO A 553 -15.01 36.50 -10.72
N GLY A 554 -14.76 36.36 -9.42
CA GLY A 554 -15.79 36.11 -8.42
C GLY A 554 -15.36 35.12 -7.33
N MET A 555 -16.31 34.76 -6.46
CA MET A 555 -16.13 33.66 -5.52
C MET A 555 -16.55 32.34 -6.18
N HIS A 556 -15.74 31.30 -6.00
CA HIS A 556 -15.94 30.00 -6.60
C HIS A 556 -15.65 28.88 -5.59
N ARG A 557 -16.61 27.97 -5.41
CA ARG A 557 -16.36 26.66 -4.82
C ARG A 557 -16.01 25.67 -5.93
N VAL A 558 -14.80 25.17 -5.92
CA VAL A 558 -14.28 24.24 -6.91
C VAL A 558 -14.05 22.90 -6.23
N GLU A 559 -14.58 21.83 -6.81
CA GLU A 559 -14.33 20.47 -6.35
C GLU A 559 -13.87 19.62 -7.52
N LEU A 560 -12.74 18.95 -7.33
CA LEU A 560 -12.12 18.02 -8.26
C LEU A 560 -12.29 16.61 -7.73
N ARG A 561 -12.69 15.68 -8.59
CA ARG A 561 -12.81 14.25 -8.29
C ARG A 561 -12.04 13.41 -9.29
N TYR A 562 -11.30 12.44 -8.76
CA TYR A 562 -10.63 11.43 -9.57
C TYR A 562 -11.60 10.29 -9.89
N GLU A 563 -12.05 10.24 -11.13
CA GLU A 563 -13.08 9.30 -11.60
C GLU A 563 -12.58 8.50 -12.82
N PRO A 564 -11.79 7.43 -12.59
CA PRO A 564 -11.22 6.64 -13.68
C PRO A 564 -12.30 6.08 -14.60
N ARG A 565 -12.19 6.36 -15.91
CA ARG A 565 -13.17 5.90 -16.91
C ARG A 565 -13.28 4.38 -17.00
N THR A 566 -12.22 3.69 -16.62
CA THR A 566 -12.14 2.22 -16.61
C THR A 566 -12.85 1.58 -15.41
N LEU A 567 -13.15 2.35 -14.34
CA LEU A 567 -13.66 1.81 -13.08
C LEU A 567 -15.00 1.05 -13.22
N PRO A 568 -16.04 1.58 -13.90
CA PRO A 568 -17.31 0.85 -14.04
C PRO A 568 -17.16 -0.46 -14.81
N TRP A 569 -16.32 -0.45 -15.86
CA TRP A 569 -16.03 -1.63 -16.69
C TRP A 569 -15.20 -2.67 -15.94
N GLY A 570 -14.26 -2.22 -15.10
CA GLY A 570 -13.50 -3.08 -14.20
C GLY A 570 -14.39 -3.85 -13.24
N PHE A 571 -15.30 -3.15 -12.55
CA PHE A 571 -16.28 -3.79 -11.65
C PHE A 571 -17.23 -4.73 -12.38
N ALA A 572 -17.82 -4.29 -13.50
CA ALA A 572 -18.74 -5.10 -14.27
C ALA A 572 -18.09 -6.39 -14.81
N GLY A 573 -16.87 -6.27 -15.35
CA GLY A 573 -16.08 -7.39 -15.84
C GLY A 573 -15.74 -8.39 -14.74
N THR A 574 -15.25 -7.91 -13.59
CA THR A 574 -14.90 -8.76 -12.44
C THR A 574 -16.12 -9.47 -11.86
N LEU A 575 -17.25 -8.78 -11.72
CA LEU A 575 -18.50 -9.39 -11.26
C LEU A 575 -18.98 -10.48 -12.23
N LEU A 576 -19.01 -10.18 -13.53
CA LEU A 576 -19.40 -11.15 -14.56
C LEU A 576 -18.47 -12.39 -14.54
N GLY A 577 -17.16 -12.17 -14.45
CA GLY A 577 -16.16 -13.22 -14.37
C GLY A 577 -16.34 -14.10 -13.14
N ALA A 578 -16.59 -13.50 -11.98
CA ALA A 578 -16.84 -14.23 -10.73
C ALA A 578 -18.12 -15.08 -10.81
N LEU A 579 -19.20 -14.52 -11.37
CA LEU A 579 -20.45 -15.24 -11.59
C LEU A 579 -20.28 -16.41 -12.58
N LEU A 580 -19.56 -16.20 -13.68
CA LEU A 580 -19.25 -17.23 -14.66
C LEU A 580 -18.41 -18.37 -14.03
N ALA A 581 -17.34 -18.02 -13.31
CA ALA A 581 -16.50 -18.97 -12.59
C ALA A 581 -17.33 -19.81 -11.60
N ALA A 582 -18.16 -19.16 -10.79
CA ALA A 582 -19.05 -19.82 -9.83
C ALA A 582 -20.05 -20.76 -10.53
N TRP A 583 -20.63 -20.35 -11.65
CA TRP A 583 -21.56 -21.17 -12.43
C TRP A 583 -20.90 -22.44 -12.99
N ILE A 584 -19.71 -22.33 -13.57
CA ILE A 584 -18.94 -23.49 -14.09
C ILE A 584 -18.59 -24.45 -12.94
N LEU A 585 -18.13 -23.93 -11.81
CA LEU A 585 -17.76 -24.73 -10.64
C LEU A 585 -18.96 -25.44 -10.01
N ARG A 586 -20.13 -24.78 -9.94
CA ARG A 586 -21.38 -25.39 -9.43
C ARG A 586 -21.84 -26.57 -10.28
N ARG A 587 -21.73 -26.50 -11.61
CA ARG A 587 -22.09 -27.61 -12.50
C ARG A 587 -21.22 -28.85 -12.29
N ARG A 588 -19.96 -28.67 -11.89
CA ARG A 588 -19.06 -29.77 -11.52
C ARG A 588 -19.50 -30.49 -10.24
N LEU A 589 -19.92 -29.75 -9.21
CA LEU A 589 -20.35 -30.29 -7.92
C LEU A 589 -21.67 -31.08 -7.99
N ARG A 590 -22.54 -30.78 -8.96
CA ARG A 590 -23.77 -31.55 -9.19
C ARG A 590 -23.52 -32.92 -9.84
N GLY A 591 -22.38 -33.11 -10.50
CA GLY A 591 -21.99 -34.38 -11.15
C GLY A 591 -21.08 -35.30 -10.31
N GLY A 592 -20.70 -34.91 -9.09
CA GLY A 592 -19.82 -35.71 -8.23
C GLY A 592 -20.05 -35.38 -6.75
N ARG A 593 -20.38 -36.41 -5.96
CA ARG A 593 -20.69 -36.39 -4.51
C ARG A 593 -20.24 -35.12 -3.77
N ARG A 594 -21.24 -34.39 -3.24
CA ARG A 594 -21.19 -33.31 -2.24
C ARG A 594 -19.99 -33.47 -1.29
N ASN A 595 -18.91 -32.71 -1.48
CA ASN A 595 -17.90 -32.35 -0.48
C ASN A 595 -16.79 -31.48 -1.11
N ALA A 596 -17.08 -30.20 -1.41
CA ALA A 596 -16.07 -29.14 -1.60
C ALA A 596 -16.76 -27.78 -1.78
N VAL A 597 -17.12 -27.09 -0.68
CA VAL A 597 -17.63 -25.70 -0.74
C VAL A 597 -16.84 -24.73 0.16
N LEU A 598 -15.87 -25.17 0.96
CA LEU A 598 -15.30 -24.32 2.02
C LEU A 598 -13.88 -23.77 1.76
N PHE A 599 -13.51 -23.39 0.53
CA PHE A 599 -12.19 -22.74 0.35
C PHE A 599 -12.13 -21.55 -0.62
N PHE A 600 -13.20 -21.27 -1.37
CA PHE A 600 -13.19 -20.18 -2.37
C PHE A 600 -14.38 -19.21 -2.23
N ALA A 601 -15.25 -19.39 -1.24
CA ALA A 601 -16.43 -18.56 -1.03
C ALA A 601 -16.20 -17.35 -0.08
N GLY A 602 -14.98 -17.18 0.46
CA GLY A 602 -14.67 -16.12 1.42
C GLY A 602 -14.44 -14.73 0.82
N SER A 603 -14.50 -14.56 -0.51
CA SER A 603 -14.09 -13.31 -1.17
C SER A 603 -15.19 -12.61 -1.96
N ALA A 604 -16.42 -13.14 -1.95
CA ALA A 604 -17.53 -12.60 -2.76
C ALA A 604 -18.73 -12.09 -1.93
N ALA A 605 -18.61 -12.03 -0.60
CA ALA A 605 -19.69 -11.60 0.29
C ALA A 605 -19.28 -10.49 1.29
N THR A 606 -18.13 -9.85 1.08
CA THR A 606 -17.57 -8.80 1.96
C THR A 606 -17.61 -7.40 1.36
N LEU A 607 -18.33 -7.20 0.24
CA LEU A 607 -18.48 -5.88 -0.42
C LEU A 607 -19.90 -5.30 -0.33
N GLY A 608 -20.85 -5.99 0.34
CA GLY A 608 -22.28 -5.64 0.31
C GLY A 608 -22.93 -5.34 1.66
N GLY A 609 -22.16 -5.16 2.74
CA GLY A 609 -22.76 -4.97 4.06
C GLY A 609 -21.80 -4.46 5.10
N TYR A 610 -21.34 -3.21 4.95
CA TYR A 610 -20.69 -2.42 6.01
C TYR A 610 -20.92 -0.92 5.76
N PHE A 611 -22.14 -0.55 5.37
CA PHE A 611 -22.55 0.85 5.16
C PHE A 611 -23.54 1.36 6.20
N PHE A 612 -23.70 0.67 7.33
CA PHE A 612 -24.55 1.12 8.44
C PHE A 612 -23.89 0.76 9.76
N LEU A 613 -22.99 1.63 10.22
CA LEU A 613 -22.61 1.80 11.63
C LEU A 613 -21.64 2.98 11.75
N LEU A 614 -22.15 4.17 11.45
CA LEU A 614 -21.59 5.43 11.93
C LEU A 614 -22.79 6.32 12.24
N ASP A 615 -23.31 6.16 13.45
CA ASP A 615 -24.08 7.21 14.11
C ASP A 615 -23.86 7.08 15.62
N ASP A 616 -23.33 8.17 16.17
CA ASP A 616 -23.54 8.74 17.51
C ASP A 616 -22.24 9.22 18.14
N ILE A 617 -22.01 10.53 17.97
CA ILE A 617 -21.31 11.37 18.94
C ILE A 617 -22.38 11.91 19.87
N ALA A 618 -22.19 11.78 21.18
CA ALA A 618 -22.88 12.60 22.16
C ALA A 618 -21.85 13.34 23.02
N THR A 619 -21.95 14.66 22.95
CA THR A 619 -21.18 15.73 23.61
C THR A 619 -21.55 15.90 25.08
N GLU A 620 -20.60 16.32 25.91
CA GLU A 620 -20.85 17.13 27.11
C GLU A 620 -20.60 18.62 26.80
N PRO A 621 -21.29 19.56 27.48
CA PRO A 621 -21.33 20.96 27.05
C PRO A 621 -20.15 21.76 27.60
N THR A 622 -19.34 22.27 26.70
CA THR A 622 -18.48 23.44 26.92
C THR A 622 -18.72 24.43 25.78
N ALA A 623 -18.54 25.73 26.03
CA ALA A 623 -18.79 26.82 25.07
C ALA A 623 -18.25 26.50 23.66
N PRO A 624 -18.86 26.99 22.56
CA PRO A 624 -18.52 26.54 21.22
C PRO A 624 -17.03 26.72 20.94
N ALA A 625 -16.29 25.60 20.95
CA ALA A 625 -14.88 25.60 20.60
C ALA A 625 -14.80 25.86 19.11
N TYR A 626 -14.31 27.04 18.73
CA TYR A 626 -13.99 27.33 17.34
C TYR A 626 -12.90 26.35 16.87
N ALA A 627 -13.07 25.73 15.71
CA ALA A 627 -11.99 24.94 15.13
C ALA A 627 -10.94 25.90 14.56
N VAL A 628 -9.72 25.84 15.07
CA VAL A 628 -8.63 26.75 14.68
C VAL A 628 -7.76 26.14 13.58
N ARG A 629 -7.46 26.92 12.54
CA ARG A 629 -6.47 26.58 11.49
C ARG A 629 -5.50 27.74 11.28
N ALA A 630 -4.32 27.48 10.74
CA ALA A 630 -3.39 28.53 10.35
C ALA A 630 -2.62 28.18 9.08
N SER A 631 -2.02 29.18 8.44
CA SER A 631 -1.23 29.06 7.21
C SER A 631 0.10 28.35 7.37
N ASP A 632 0.72 28.50 8.54
CA ASP A 632 2.00 27.92 8.92
C ASP A 632 2.24 28.25 10.40
N TRP A 633 3.21 27.61 11.05
CA TRP A 633 3.66 28.00 12.38
C TRP A 633 5.14 27.65 12.59
N ALA A 634 5.80 28.22 13.61
CA ALA A 634 7.23 28.05 13.88
C ALA A 634 7.59 26.60 14.29
N GLU A 635 7.60 25.70 13.30
CA GLU A 635 7.64 24.26 13.50
C GLU A 635 9.02 23.65 13.25
N ARG A 636 10.08 24.47 13.29
CA ARG A 636 11.43 24.01 12.95
C ARG A 636 11.89 22.79 13.79
N ASP A 637 11.21 22.48 14.91
CA ASP A 637 11.53 21.38 15.82
C ASP A 637 10.32 20.61 16.45
N LEU A 638 9.13 20.51 15.81
CA LEU A 638 7.93 19.90 16.46
C LEU A 638 7.57 20.57 17.80
N ASN A 639 7.79 21.88 17.90
CA ASN A 639 7.74 22.59 19.17
C ASN A 639 6.29 22.90 19.58
N GLU A 640 5.58 22.00 20.28
CA GLU A 640 4.16 22.11 20.69
C GLU A 640 3.75 23.45 21.34
N TRP A 641 4.70 24.28 21.75
CA TRP A 641 4.53 25.56 22.41
C TRP A 641 3.87 26.65 21.56
N TYR A 642 3.92 26.52 20.22
CA TYR A 642 3.47 27.59 19.31
C TYR A 642 2.32 27.22 18.35
N VAL A 643 1.59 26.13 18.65
CA VAL A 643 0.57 25.59 17.75
C VAL A 643 -0.61 26.56 17.53
N PRO A 644 -1.30 26.53 16.38
CA PRO A 644 -2.43 27.42 16.11
C PRO A 644 -3.55 27.37 17.17
N ALA A 645 -3.78 26.20 17.77
CA ALA A 645 -4.79 26.02 18.81
C ALA A 645 -4.58 26.93 20.02
N HIS A 646 -3.34 27.35 20.29
CA HIS A 646 -3.02 28.26 21.40
C HIS A 646 -3.60 29.66 21.24
N ALA A 647 -3.89 30.10 20.01
CA ALA A 647 -4.48 31.41 19.78
C ALA A 647 -5.98 31.48 20.13
N SER A 648 -6.60 30.39 20.63
CA SER A 648 -8.01 30.36 20.99
C SER A 648 -8.30 29.38 22.14
N ASP A 649 -7.29 29.03 22.96
CA ASP A 649 -7.45 28.07 24.06
C ASP A 649 -7.84 28.73 25.40
N GLY A 650 -8.04 30.05 25.39
CA GLY A 650 -8.39 30.85 26.56
C GLY A 650 -7.21 31.14 27.49
N ARG A 651 -5.97 30.91 27.04
CA ARG A 651 -4.76 31.12 27.84
C ARG A 651 -3.82 32.10 27.13
N GLN A 652 -3.81 33.33 27.64
CA GLN A 652 -2.91 34.42 27.20
C GLN A 652 -1.40 34.12 27.31
N GLY A 653 -1.01 33.02 27.98
CA GLY A 653 0.38 32.62 28.16
C GLY A 653 0.91 31.67 27.08
N SER A 654 0.01 31.05 26.31
CA SER A 654 0.31 30.26 25.13
C SER A 654 0.13 31.13 23.89
N GLU A 655 0.89 30.85 22.84
CA GLU A 655 0.98 31.74 21.68
C GLU A 655 1.01 30.93 20.40
N TRP A 656 0.54 31.50 19.30
CA TRP A 656 0.80 31.02 17.95
C TRP A 656 1.82 31.95 17.27
N HIS A 657 2.80 31.38 16.59
CA HIS A 657 3.84 32.11 15.85
C HIS A 657 3.99 31.57 14.44
N LEU A 658 4.13 32.45 13.46
CA LEU A 658 4.51 32.11 12.10
C LEU A 658 5.98 31.65 12.04
N PRO A 659 6.39 30.87 11.03
CA PRO A 659 7.79 30.48 10.87
C PRO A 659 8.65 31.61 10.26
N ASP A 660 8.03 32.54 9.54
CA ASP A 660 8.67 33.64 8.84
C ASP A 660 7.89 34.96 9.01
N PRO A 661 8.52 36.13 8.79
CA PRO A 661 7.87 37.43 8.97
C PRO A 661 7.01 37.86 7.77
N GLU A 662 6.96 37.08 6.67
CA GLU A 662 6.45 37.52 5.38
C GLU A 662 5.03 37.02 5.05
N VAL A 663 4.10 37.14 6.01
CA VAL A 663 2.64 36.93 5.87
C VAL A 663 2.16 35.51 6.17
N GLY A 664 1.09 35.42 6.95
CA GLY A 664 0.37 34.18 7.26
C GLY A 664 -1.03 34.45 7.79
N TRP A 665 -1.82 33.43 8.13
CA TRP A 665 -3.20 33.61 8.58
C TRP A 665 -3.60 32.61 9.67
N LEU A 666 -4.63 33.00 10.44
CA LEU A 666 -5.31 32.19 11.46
C LEU A 666 -6.82 32.18 11.15
N GLU A 667 -7.47 31.03 11.24
CA GLU A 667 -8.91 30.85 10.99
C GLU A 667 -9.60 30.30 12.24
N LEU A 668 -10.75 30.88 12.59
CA LEU A 668 -11.66 30.36 13.61
C LEU A 668 -12.98 29.96 12.93
N ARG A 669 -13.29 28.66 12.92
CA ARG A 669 -14.55 28.13 12.37
C ARG A 669 -15.56 27.87 13.46
N ALA A 670 -16.73 28.49 13.32
CA ALA A 670 -17.84 28.24 14.21
C ALA A 670 -18.48 26.88 13.86
N PRO A 671 -18.92 26.09 14.86
CA PRO A 671 -19.64 24.84 14.61
C PRO A 671 -20.97 25.08 13.89
N GLU A 672 -21.60 26.24 14.12
CA GLU A 672 -22.76 26.74 13.38
C GLU A 672 -22.56 28.24 13.07
N PRO A 673 -23.12 28.77 11.96
CA PRO A 673 -23.02 30.20 11.63
C PRO A 673 -23.51 31.08 12.80
N THR A 674 -22.63 31.92 13.32
CA THR A 674 -22.87 32.75 14.52
C THR A 674 -22.52 34.22 14.26
N SER A 675 -22.86 35.12 15.17
CA SER A 675 -22.41 36.50 15.06
C SER A 675 -20.92 36.59 15.35
N MET A 676 -20.17 37.18 14.42
CA MET A 676 -18.75 37.53 14.57
C MET A 676 -18.59 39.05 14.52
N ALA A 677 -19.53 39.78 15.11
CA ALA A 677 -19.60 41.24 15.01
C ALA A 677 -18.45 41.94 15.76
N TRP A 678 -17.96 41.35 16.85
CA TRP A 678 -16.83 41.84 17.63
C TRP A 678 -15.80 40.72 17.79
N VAL A 679 -14.55 41.04 17.49
CA VAL A 679 -13.40 40.15 17.65
C VAL A 679 -12.36 40.88 18.49
N ARG A 680 -11.84 40.22 19.52
CA ARG A 680 -10.75 40.72 20.35
C ARG A 680 -9.48 39.96 20.00
N LEU A 681 -8.38 40.69 19.84
CA LEU A 681 -7.07 40.14 19.50
C LEU A 681 -6.09 40.48 20.62
N LEU A 682 -5.29 39.52 21.03
CA LEU A 682 -4.15 39.70 21.91
C LEU A 682 -2.88 39.32 21.15
N ASN A 683 -1.94 40.26 21.04
CA ASN A 683 -0.71 40.01 20.29
C ASN A 683 0.21 39.01 21.01
N ALA A 684 1.04 38.28 20.28
CA ALA A 684 2.07 37.43 20.90
C ALA A 684 3.15 38.29 21.58
N ARG A 685 3.78 37.74 22.64
CA ARG A 685 4.89 38.42 23.34
C ARG A 685 6.23 37.72 23.15
N ASN A 686 6.28 36.42 22.86
CA ASN A 686 7.50 35.60 22.81
C ASN A 686 8.46 35.85 23.99
N ALA A 687 7.97 35.84 25.23
CA ALA A 687 8.83 36.05 26.40
C ALA A 687 9.90 34.96 26.51
N PRO A 688 11.15 35.29 26.90
CA PRO A 688 11.62 36.61 27.34
C PRO A 688 12.19 37.51 26.23
N HIS A 689 12.03 37.13 24.95
CA HIS A 689 12.73 37.77 23.83
C HIS A 689 12.01 38.98 23.24
N PHE A 690 10.67 39.01 23.27
CA PHE A 690 9.86 40.16 22.80
C PHE A 690 10.16 40.60 21.36
N ASP A 691 10.51 39.65 20.50
CA ASP A 691 10.99 39.88 19.13
C ASP A 691 10.07 39.26 18.05
N ARG A 692 8.85 38.86 18.43
CA ARG A 692 7.84 38.26 17.53
C ARG A 692 6.43 38.68 17.91
N GLY A 693 5.64 39.12 16.95
CA GLY A 693 4.25 39.57 17.11
C GLY A 693 3.68 40.11 15.81
N ALA A 694 2.36 40.06 15.61
CA ALA A 694 1.72 40.63 14.42
C ALA A 694 1.69 42.16 14.48
N GLU A 695 1.97 42.86 13.38
CA GLU A 695 1.90 44.32 13.27
C GLU A 695 0.58 44.75 12.63
N ARG A 696 0.34 44.37 11.37
CA ARG A 696 -0.93 44.63 10.67
C ARG A 696 -1.67 43.33 10.43
N VAL A 697 -2.96 43.32 10.71
CA VAL A 697 -3.83 42.14 10.54
C VAL A 697 -5.12 42.52 9.83
N ARG A 698 -5.58 41.66 8.91
CA ARG A 698 -6.89 41.75 8.25
C ARG A 698 -7.81 40.66 8.77
N LEU A 699 -9.00 41.05 9.20
CA LEU A 699 -10.06 40.15 9.63
C LEU A 699 -11.13 40.08 8.54
N THR A 700 -11.49 38.87 8.11
CA THR A 700 -12.53 38.62 7.11
C THR A 700 -13.52 37.61 7.66
N ALA A 701 -14.80 37.99 7.78
CA ALA A 701 -15.88 37.11 8.19
C ALA A 701 -16.61 36.57 6.96
N ILE A 702 -16.87 35.26 6.93
CA ILE A 702 -17.38 34.53 5.77
C ILE A 702 -18.57 33.67 6.22
N ASP A 703 -19.67 33.74 5.47
CA ASP A 703 -20.85 32.86 5.62
C ASP A 703 -21.09 32.11 4.30
N GLY A 704 -20.91 30.79 4.31
CA GLY A 704 -21.01 29.97 3.10
C GLY A 704 -19.96 30.34 2.04
N GLU A 705 -20.38 31.05 1.00
CA GLU A 705 -19.52 31.53 -0.10
C GLU A 705 -19.43 33.06 -0.16
N ALA A 706 -19.97 33.77 0.82
CA ALA A 706 -19.97 35.23 0.83
C ALA A 706 -19.03 35.77 1.92
N VAL A 707 -18.15 36.70 1.53
CA VAL A 707 -17.49 37.60 2.49
C VAL A 707 -18.55 38.57 2.99
N VAL A 708 -18.94 38.44 4.26
CA VAL A 708 -20.01 39.24 4.87
C VAL A 708 -19.48 40.49 5.58
N ALA A 709 -18.20 40.48 5.99
CA ALA A 709 -17.52 41.63 6.56
C ALA A 709 -16.01 41.52 6.45
N ARG A 710 -15.32 42.67 6.46
CA ARG A 710 -13.85 42.76 6.47
C ARG A 710 -13.38 44.02 7.20
N ALA A 711 -12.30 43.90 7.97
CA ALA A 711 -11.62 45.04 8.60
C ALA A 711 -10.10 44.80 8.65
N GLU A 712 -9.32 45.88 8.71
CA GLU A 712 -7.87 45.84 8.95
C GLU A 712 -7.54 46.62 10.22
N VAL A 713 -6.59 46.12 11.01
CA VAL A 713 -6.17 46.73 12.28
C VAL A 713 -4.65 46.58 12.47
N THR A 714 -4.05 47.56 13.15
CA THR A 714 -2.66 47.49 13.63
C THR A 714 -2.66 47.13 15.11
N LEU A 715 -1.82 46.18 15.52
CA LEU A 715 -1.63 45.76 16.90
C LEU A 715 -0.41 46.45 17.53
N ASP A 716 -0.39 46.52 18.86
CA ASP A 716 0.76 47.06 19.60
C ASP A 716 1.95 46.08 19.54
N PRO A 717 3.21 46.57 19.58
CA PRO A 717 4.39 45.71 19.52
C PRO A 717 4.50 44.76 20.72
N PRO A 718 5.18 43.60 20.57
CA PRO A 718 5.42 42.67 21.68
C PRO A 718 6.22 43.32 22.81
N GLY A 719 5.88 43.01 24.07
CA GLY A 719 6.52 43.58 25.26
C GLY A 719 6.09 42.89 26.55
N GLU A 720 6.57 43.40 27.70
CA GLU A 720 6.24 42.85 29.03
C GLU A 720 4.74 42.89 29.34
N GLU A 721 4.04 43.90 28.81
CA GLU A 721 2.58 44.02 28.86
C GLU A 721 2.01 44.01 27.45
N ILE A 722 1.00 43.15 27.22
CA ILE A 722 0.24 43.06 25.97
C ILE A 722 -1.23 43.41 26.25
N ALA A 723 -1.84 44.21 25.37
CA ALA A 723 -3.20 44.70 25.53
C ALA A 723 -4.15 44.06 24.52
N TRP A 724 -5.40 43.85 24.95
CA TRP A 724 -6.47 43.42 24.07
C TRP A 724 -6.85 44.51 23.07
N ARG A 725 -7.00 44.12 21.81
CA ARG A 725 -7.49 44.96 20.74
C ARG A 725 -8.86 44.49 20.26
N ASP A 726 -9.89 45.27 20.56
CA ASP A 726 -11.25 44.99 20.10
C ASP A 726 -11.48 45.55 18.69
N VAL A 727 -12.03 44.73 17.78
CA VAL A 727 -12.30 45.04 16.38
C VAL A 727 -13.78 44.81 16.10
N TYR A 728 -14.45 45.82 15.56
CA TYR A 728 -15.83 45.71 15.09
C TYR A 728 -15.86 45.32 13.60
N LEU A 729 -16.40 44.14 13.29
CA LEU A 729 -16.59 43.64 11.92
C LEU A 729 -18.01 43.86 11.42
N GLY A 730 -19.00 43.91 12.30
CA GLY A 730 -20.41 44.02 11.90
C GLY A 730 -20.98 42.76 11.22
N ALA A 731 -20.28 41.63 11.27
CA ALA A 731 -20.77 40.34 10.79
C ALA A 731 -21.87 39.78 11.72
N ALA A 732 -23.13 40.06 11.40
CA ALA A 732 -24.28 39.55 12.15
C ALA A 732 -24.37 38.02 12.12
N ARG A 733 -23.84 37.39 11.06
CA ARG A 733 -23.81 35.95 10.86
C ARG A 733 -22.60 35.59 10.00
N ALA A 734 -21.76 34.67 10.46
CA ALA A 734 -20.61 34.12 9.76
C ALA A 734 -20.27 32.73 10.32
N SER A 735 -19.80 31.84 9.45
CA SER A 735 -19.32 30.50 9.80
C SER A 735 -17.80 30.44 10.00
N LEU A 736 -17.08 31.41 9.42
CA LEU A 736 -15.61 31.45 9.43
C LEU A 736 -15.12 32.88 9.65
N LEU A 737 -14.16 33.05 10.56
CA LEU A 737 -13.35 34.26 10.71
C LEU A 737 -11.92 33.94 10.28
N ARG A 738 -11.41 34.66 9.27
CA ARG A 738 -10.00 34.58 8.82
C ARG A 738 -9.25 35.84 9.23
N ILE A 739 -8.08 35.67 9.84
CA ILE A 739 -7.21 36.73 10.36
C ILE A 739 -5.87 36.62 9.63
N GLU A 740 -5.62 37.48 8.67
CA GLU A 740 -4.40 37.51 7.86
C GLU A 740 -3.38 38.48 8.47
N VAL A 741 -2.21 38.01 8.88
CA VAL A 741 -1.08 38.82 9.33
C VAL A 741 -0.39 39.43 8.11
N LEU A 742 -0.63 40.70 7.85
CA LEU A 742 -0.12 41.45 6.69
C LEU A 742 1.32 41.96 6.89
N SER A 743 1.76 42.14 8.14
CA SER A 743 3.14 42.43 8.52
C SER A 743 3.39 42.06 9.99
N ALA A 744 4.65 41.92 10.38
CA ALA A 744 5.06 41.45 11.71
C ALA A 744 6.13 42.35 12.37
N TYR A 745 6.14 42.35 13.69
CA TYR A 745 7.21 42.91 14.51
C TYR A 745 8.33 41.87 14.69
N GLY A 746 9.52 42.17 14.18
CA GLY A 746 10.73 41.38 14.39
C GLY A 746 10.85 40.16 13.49
N LEU A 747 11.07 38.98 14.09
CA LEU A 747 11.43 37.75 13.36
C LEU A 747 10.23 36.98 12.82
N SER A 748 9.03 37.21 13.35
CA SER A 748 7.81 36.49 12.98
C SER A 748 6.55 37.20 13.49
N GLY A 749 5.42 37.00 12.80
CA GLY A 749 4.09 37.40 13.29
C GLY A 749 3.49 36.36 14.22
N GLY A 750 2.70 36.78 15.20
CA GLY A 750 2.06 35.84 16.14
C GLY A 750 0.90 36.47 16.91
N LEU A 751 0.04 35.63 17.46
CA LEU A 751 -1.08 36.02 18.33
C LEU A 751 -1.08 35.14 19.58
N ALA A 752 -1.32 35.76 20.74
CA ALA A 752 -1.50 35.03 21.99
C ALA A 752 -2.93 34.51 22.11
N GLU A 753 -3.94 35.32 21.77
CA GLU A 753 -5.34 34.93 21.94
C GLU A 753 -6.26 35.69 20.96
N VAL A 754 -7.34 35.04 20.54
CA VAL A 754 -8.40 35.57 19.69
C VAL A 754 -9.75 35.16 20.26
N GLU A 755 -10.59 36.15 20.56
CA GLU A 755 -11.93 35.92 21.09
C GLU A 755 -13.00 36.52 20.17
N VAL A 756 -13.95 35.71 19.72
CA VAL A 756 -15.22 36.24 19.17
C VAL A 756 -16.16 36.51 20.33
N VAL A 757 -16.46 37.78 20.59
CA VAL A 757 -17.27 38.20 21.75
C VAL A 757 -18.66 38.69 21.34
N PRO A 758 -19.70 38.42 22.15
CA PRO A 758 -20.93 39.21 22.11
C PRO A 758 -20.59 40.66 22.42
N ALA A 759 -21.27 41.62 21.78
CA ALA A 759 -20.95 43.06 21.84
C ALA A 759 -20.47 43.54 23.23
N PRO A 760 -19.37 44.31 23.32
CA PRO A 760 -18.80 44.71 24.59
C PRO A 760 -19.83 45.51 25.41
N VAL A 761 -20.16 45.01 26.59
CA VAL A 761 -20.89 45.76 27.61
C VAL A 761 -19.93 46.80 28.17
N THR A 762 -20.06 48.05 27.72
CA THR A 762 -19.33 49.17 28.30
C THR A 762 -19.84 49.42 29.73
N TYR A 763 -19.06 48.99 30.74
CA TYR A 763 -19.25 49.48 32.11
C TYR A 763 -18.75 50.93 32.17
N GLY A 764 -19.67 51.86 32.38
CA GLY A 764 -19.34 53.24 32.74
C GLY A 764 -18.64 53.31 34.11
N PRO A 765 -17.94 54.41 34.42
CA PRO A 765 -17.12 54.52 35.61
C PRO A 765 -17.96 54.31 36.88
N THR A 766 -17.49 53.41 37.73
CA THR A 766 -18.11 53.02 39.01
C THR A 766 -18.18 54.21 39.96
N THR A 767 -19.39 54.69 40.22
CA THR A 767 -19.69 55.44 41.45
C THR A 767 -19.98 54.40 42.54
N SER A 768 -19.17 54.43 43.59
CA SER A 768 -19.33 53.57 44.76
C SER A 768 -20.60 53.94 45.53
N VAL A 769 -21.48 52.96 45.75
CA VAL A 769 -22.53 53.05 46.77
C VAL A 769 -22.40 51.84 47.67
N SER A 770 -22.10 52.08 48.94
CA SER A 770 -22.02 51.07 49.99
C SER A 770 -23.42 50.61 50.40
N ALA A 771 -23.61 49.30 50.44
CA ALA A 771 -24.84 48.68 50.91
C ALA A 771 -24.83 48.56 52.44
N SER A 772 -25.87 49.08 53.10
CA SER A 772 -26.17 48.76 54.49
C SER A 772 -27.68 48.56 54.68
N SER A 773 -28.17 47.34 54.46
CA SER A 773 -29.32 46.82 55.23
C SER A 773 -29.49 45.29 55.06
N PRO A 774 -29.92 44.55 56.09
CA PRO A 774 -30.02 43.11 56.08
C PRO A 774 -31.40 42.65 55.59
N GLY A 775 -31.44 42.15 54.35
CA GLY A 775 -32.62 41.49 53.76
C GLY A 775 -32.29 40.59 52.55
N ALA A 776 -31.02 40.49 52.16
CA ALA A 776 -30.60 39.81 50.92
C ALA A 776 -30.65 38.26 50.98
N GLY A 777 -31.04 37.67 52.10
CA GLY A 777 -31.08 36.22 52.27
C GLY A 777 -32.22 35.51 51.53
N GLU A 778 -33.31 36.22 51.20
CA GLU A 778 -34.53 35.59 50.67
C GLU A 778 -34.74 35.80 49.15
N ALA A 779 -34.07 36.81 48.57
CA ALA A 779 -34.03 37.03 47.11
C ALA A 779 -33.05 36.07 46.40
N ALA A 780 -31.95 35.70 47.05
CA ALA A 780 -30.94 34.79 46.48
C ALA A 780 -31.44 33.34 46.34
N ARG A 781 -32.41 32.90 47.15
CA ARG A 781 -32.99 31.55 47.04
C ARG A 781 -34.02 31.41 45.90
N ARG A 782 -34.70 32.49 45.50
CA ARG A 782 -35.73 32.41 44.44
C ARG A 782 -35.15 32.46 43.01
N ALA A 783 -33.88 32.82 42.84
CA ALA A 783 -33.21 32.84 41.54
C ALA A 783 -32.66 31.46 41.11
N HIS A 784 -32.60 30.47 42.00
CA HIS A 784 -31.98 29.17 41.71
C HIS A 784 -32.96 28.11 41.16
N ASP A 785 -34.28 28.32 41.25
CA ASP A 785 -35.29 27.29 40.98
C ASP A 785 -35.95 27.37 39.58
N GLY A 786 -35.39 28.12 38.63
CA GLY A 786 -35.67 27.95 37.20
C GLY A 786 -37.12 28.13 36.73
N ARG A 787 -37.99 28.79 37.49
CA ARG A 787 -39.36 29.12 37.06
C ARG A 787 -39.42 30.51 36.43
N VAL A 788 -39.55 30.53 35.11
CA VAL A 788 -39.93 31.72 34.35
C VAL A 788 -41.45 31.83 34.36
N ASP A 789 -42.00 32.68 35.22
CA ASP A 789 -43.39 33.12 35.07
C ASP A 789 -43.41 34.44 34.30
N THR A 790 -43.85 34.35 33.04
CA THR A 790 -44.32 35.45 32.22
C THR A 790 -45.48 36.17 32.91
N VAL A 791 -45.40 37.49 33.10
CA VAL A 791 -46.41 38.50 32.72
C VAL A 791 -45.84 39.89 33.05
N TRP A 792 -45.66 40.71 32.01
CA TRP A 792 -45.58 42.17 32.11
C TRP A 792 -46.98 42.76 32.31
N ARG A 793 -47.14 43.76 33.19
CA ARG A 793 -48.14 44.83 33.00
C ARG A 793 -47.87 46.09 33.86
N ALA A 794 -47.78 47.20 33.12
CA ALA A 794 -47.86 48.63 33.46
C ALA A 794 -46.81 49.21 34.40
#